data_AF-A0A954Z747-F1
#
_entry.id   AF-A0A954Z747-F1
#
_cell.length_a   1.000
_cell.length_b   1.000
_cell.length_c   1.000
_cell.angle_alpha   90.00
_cell.angle_beta   90.00
_cell.angle_gamma   90.00
#
_symmetry.space_group_name_H-M   'P 1'
#
loop_
_entity.id
_entity.type
_entity.pdbx_description
1 polymer ?
#
loop_
_entity_poly.entity_id
_entity_poly.type
_entity_poly.pdbx_seq_one_letter_code
_entity_poly.pdbx_strand_id
1 'polypeptide(L)'
;SGMLIYPSGELEANSLLIADGLVTMLSSGSNARVDVATLGIGNTGVLTARDAGTKYVDVSSAIANDGAIRSTNGALLRITPGQTATLDLDGASEQGAIEADGGNIWIMGGTIADAFSGRLLISSGRHVDVLPTWTIDGDVELEGVQAPAELRSSVHSRVVFKDATVTATGNVRVTAPSRFTQNADVSVTAGSVLTLGGTNANVESTWSNFTGPGSVVLAGDLSINNFGSTSFLIDSLDLDGPQEDVVTTIANGSILSISSTTNLEKHDSRIQLDGGRLVVDGTNSWIENGVLALNDGGRVDGSRTLIMQGALRVTGAGNSIDSPTMLGSSTTVDLGSGSTNTVNLRGSTDYSGGTYEGAGTLRQSGPAVVSGSTTIGAITSYRVIAPNVYQPRHVRVFDWDGLSETDASMRIEPGKTLVINADQIDTEAPSVDGYDGVLTIDRGTLIVNTGARTPIPIPGGGTPGQITGASASPTSWRLDGTIDLQGTSGQVATVATQLGSPVVIYGSLNATSGPALVQTHATLTGPLGSVRVKSGATLTMTSLNASAGDVFVDAGGQLTASTFRLASGARLEVDGAAQIAKATFSGGETGGAGEITLTGMVDVVATSTLGGNVRIATGSELDVSGGGTLFAAGRVTIDSGVPVSGGGGLSIGVDGELVLSDGLSIELPVANTGLLRLGEASSTVDV
;
A
#
# COMPACT_ATOMS: atom_id res chain seq x y z
N SER A 1 38.55 -48.10 -29.78
CA SER A 1 39.29 -48.86 -28.75
C SER A 1 39.94 -47.86 -27.81
N GLY A 2 39.48 -47.74 -26.57
CA GLY A 2 39.87 -46.66 -25.66
C GLY A 2 41.27 -46.81 -25.02
N MET A 3 41.67 -45.80 -24.24
CA MET A 3 42.87 -45.81 -23.40
C MET A 3 42.47 -46.02 -21.93
N LEU A 4 43.16 -46.89 -21.21
CA LEU A 4 42.93 -47.15 -19.79
C LEU A 4 44.18 -46.79 -19.00
N ILE A 5 44.06 -45.83 -18.08
CA ILE A 5 45.11 -45.46 -17.14
C ILE A 5 44.78 -46.13 -15.80
N TYR A 6 45.64 -47.07 -15.40
CA TYR A 6 45.48 -47.90 -14.21
C TYR A 6 45.79 -47.14 -12.90
N PRO A 7 45.43 -47.72 -11.74
CA PRO A 7 45.77 -47.18 -10.43
C PRO A 7 47.22 -46.76 -10.34
N SER A 8 47.50 -45.60 -9.73
CA SER A 8 48.85 -45.02 -9.57
C SER A 8 49.64 -44.76 -10.87
N GLY A 9 49.01 -44.95 -12.03
CA GLY A 9 49.58 -44.58 -13.31
C GLY A 9 49.53 -43.06 -13.52
N GLU A 10 50.59 -42.54 -14.12
CA GLU A 10 50.69 -41.17 -14.58
C GLU A 10 50.96 -41.19 -16.08
N LEU A 11 50.15 -40.45 -16.84
CA LEU A 11 50.41 -40.15 -18.24
C LEU A 11 50.99 -38.75 -18.32
N GLU A 12 52.27 -38.65 -18.62
CA GLU A 12 52.96 -37.39 -18.89
C GLU A 12 53.16 -37.25 -20.40
N ALA A 13 52.62 -36.19 -21.00
CA ALA A 13 52.80 -35.91 -22.43
C ALA A 13 52.71 -34.41 -22.70
N ASN A 14 53.32 -33.92 -23.77
CA ASN A 14 53.13 -32.50 -24.12
C ASN A 14 51.68 -32.23 -24.57
N SER A 15 51.06 -33.17 -25.28
CA SER A 15 49.67 -33.06 -25.70
C SER A 15 48.98 -34.42 -25.69
N LEU A 16 47.71 -34.43 -25.29
CA LEU A 16 46.83 -35.60 -25.38
C LEU A 16 45.59 -35.24 -26.20
N LEU A 17 45.34 -35.99 -27.27
CA LEU A 17 44.12 -35.92 -28.06
C LEU A 17 43.30 -37.19 -27.89
N ILE A 18 42.09 -37.08 -27.34
CA ILE A 18 41.10 -38.15 -27.29
C ILE A 18 40.24 -38.04 -28.55
N ALA A 19 40.61 -38.79 -29.59
CA ALA A 19 39.89 -38.74 -30.87
C ALA A 19 38.46 -39.29 -30.77
N ASP A 20 37.68 -39.05 -31.83
CA ASP A 20 36.31 -39.51 -31.96
C ASP A 20 36.14 -41.02 -31.72
N GLY A 21 35.09 -41.37 -30.97
CA GLY A 21 34.75 -42.73 -30.58
C GLY A 21 35.73 -43.38 -29.59
N LEU A 22 36.71 -42.63 -29.07
CA LEU A 22 37.64 -43.12 -28.05
C LEU A 22 37.20 -42.71 -26.65
N VAL A 23 37.35 -43.64 -25.71
CA VAL A 23 37.14 -43.39 -24.28
C VAL A 23 38.48 -43.50 -23.58
N THR A 24 38.92 -42.44 -22.92
CA THR A 24 40.05 -42.47 -21.99
C THR A 24 39.49 -42.62 -20.58
N MET A 25 39.80 -43.74 -19.93
CA MET A 25 39.33 -44.05 -18.59
C MET A 25 40.47 -43.92 -17.57
N LEU A 26 40.25 -43.11 -16.54
CA LEU A 26 41.05 -43.04 -15.32
C LEU A 26 40.39 -43.98 -14.29
N SER A 27 40.87 -45.23 -14.17
CA SER A 27 40.18 -46.30 -13.41
C SER A 27 41.02 -46.89 -12.29
N SER A 28 40.34 -47.45 -11.28
CA SER A 28 40.75 -48.11 -10.03
C SER A 28 41.92 -47.45 -9.24
N GLY A 29 41.79 -47.39 -7.91
CA GLY A 29 42.77 -46.78 -7.00
C GLY A 29 42.71 -45.24 -6.90
N SER A 30 43.30 -44.73 -5.82
CA SER A 30 43.51 -43.29 -5.62
C SER A 30 44.69 -42.83 -6.46
N ASN A 31 44.54 -41.72 -7.19
CA ASN A 31 45.62 -40.97 -7.85
C ASN A 31 46.06 -41.43 -9.26
N ALA A 32 45.17 -41.91 -10.15
CA ALA A 32 45.54 -41.89 -11.57
C ALA A 32 45.66 -40.43 -12.05
N ARG A 33 46.70 -40.13 -12.84
CA ARG A 33 47.03 -38.77 -13.27
C ARG A 33 47.23 -38.66 -14.77
N VAL A 34 46.77 -37.55 -15.34
CA VAL A 34 47.13 -37.06 -16.67
C VAL A 34 47.79 -35.70 -16.45
N ASP A 35 49.05 -35.58 -16.83
CA ASP A 35 49.81 -34.32 -16.81
C ASP A 35 50.18 -33.96 -18.24
N VAL A 36 49.54 -32.93 -18.77
CA VAL A 36 49.74 -32.51 -20.17
C VAL A 36 49.82 -30.99 -20.32
N ALA A 37 50.44 -30.51 -21.40
CA ALA A 37 50.32 -29.09 -21.74
C ALA A 37 48.98 -28.79 -22.40
N THR A 38 48.55 -29.63 -23.34
CA THR A 38 47.29 -29.46 -24.06
C THR A 38 46.45 -30.74 -24.03
N LEU A 39 45.17 -30.61 -23.69
CA LEU A 39 44.19 -31.69 -23.72
C LEU A 39 43.11 -31.37 -24.76
N GLY A 40 43.00 -32.19 -25.80
CA GLY A 40 41.91 -32.14 -26.78
C GLY A 40 40.99 -33.35 -26.63
N ILE A 41 39.68 -33.14 -26.72
CA ILE A 41 38.66 -34.19 -26.74
C ILE A 41 37.79 -33.95 -27.97
N GLY A 42 37.79 -34.85 -28.95
CA GLY A 42 36.97 -34.73 -30.15
C GLY A 42 35.49 -34.96 -29.88
N ASN A 43 34.62 -34.63 -30.84
CA ASN A 43 33.15 -34.60 -30.74
C ASN A 43 32.50 -35.82 -30.06
N THR A 44 33.07 -37.01 -30.26
CA THR A 44 32.57 -38.25 -29.63
C THR A 44 33.59 -38.91 -28.72
N GLY A 45 34.70 -38.21 -28.45
CA GLY A 45 35.71 -38.58 -27.47
C GLY A 45 35.17 -38.42 -26.05
N VAL A 46 35.63 -39.26 -25.13
CA VAL A 46 35.20 -39.23 -23.74
C VAL A 46 36.40 -39.34 -22.81
N LEU A 47 36.56 -38.37 -21.89
CA LEU A 47 37.43 -38.46 -20.73
C LEU A 47 36.61 -38.82 -19.50
N THR A 48 36.78 -40.02 -18.96
CA THR A 48 36.00 -40.50 -17.81
C THR A 48 36.90 -40.80 -16.61
N ALA A 49 36.58 -40.18 -15.46
CA ALA A 49 36.98 -40.70 -14.17
C ALA A 49 36.01 -41.79 -13.71
N ARG A 50 36.55 -42.96 -13.38
CA ARG A 50 35.78 -44.12 -12.93
C ARG A 50 36.32 -44.62 -11.60
N ASP A 51 35.41 -45.18 -10.81
CA ASP A 51 35.66 -45.82 -9.52
C ASP A 51 36.07 -44.82 -8.43
N ALA A 52 35.69 -45.13 -7.18
CA ALA A 52 35.92 -44.27 -6.04
C ALA A 52 37.39 -43.78 -5.90
N GLY A 53 37.53 -42.55 -5.41
CA GLY A 53 38.82 -41.88 -5.22
C GLY A 53 39.10 -40.78 -6.24
N THR A 54 40.11 -39.96 -5.94
CA THR A 54 40.46 -38.79 -6.75
C THR A 54 41.31 -39.17 -7.97
N LYS A 55 40.95 -38.63 -9.12
CA LYS A 55 41.68 -38.69 -10.38
C LYS A 55 42.10 -37.28 -10.76
N TYR A 56 43.31 -37.11 -11.28
CA TYR A 56 43.90 -35.81 -11.54
C TYR A 56 44.13 -35.62 -13.03
N VAL A 57 43.79 -34.43 -13.53
CA VAL A 57 44.07 -33.98 -14.89
C VAL A 57 44.69 -32.61 -14.77
N ASP A 58 46.01 -32.56 -14.79
CA ASP A 58 46.78 -31.33 -14.68
C ASP A 58 47.10 -30.86 -16.10
N VAL A 59 46.70 -29.63 -16.44
CA VAL A 59 46.80 -29.09 -17.81
C VAL A 59 47.49 -27.74 -17.79
N SER A 60 48.73 -27.65 -18.28
CA SER A 60 49.50 -26.42 -18.12
C SER A 60 49.17 -25.30 -19.12
N SER A 61 48.57 -25.59 -20.29
CA SER A 61 48.32 -24.60 -21.35
C SER A 61 46.88 -24.52 -21.86
N ALA A 62 46.22 -25.62 -22.26
CA ALA A 62 44.88 -25.50 -22.83
C ALA A 62 44.05 -26.79 -22.76
N ILE A 63 42.73 -26.64 -22.58
CA ILE A 63 41.72 -27.69 -22.77
C ILE A 63 40.81 -27.25 -23.92
N ALA A 64 40.53 -28.16 -24.85
CA ALA A 64 39.49 -28.03 -25.87
C ALA A 64 38.62 -29.29 -25.86
N ASN A 65 37.35 -29.17 -25.52
CA ASN A 65 36.45 -30.31 -25.32
C ASN A 65 35.23 -30.27 -26.24
N ASP A 66 35.32 -30.85 -27.43
CA ASP A 66 34.16 -31.11 -28.28
C ASP A 66 33.36 -32.36 -27.83
N GLY A 67 33.93 -33.20 -26.96
CA GLY A 67 33.39 -34.48 -26.52
C GLY A 67 32.77 -34.45 -25.12
N ALA A 68 33.07 -35.44 -24.27
CA ALA A 68 32.53 -35.48 -22.91
C ALA A 68 33.60 -35.63 -21.82
N ILE A 69 33.51 -34.83 -20.78
CA ILE A 69 34.24 -34.98 -19.52
C ILE A 69 33.27 -35.56 -18.48
N ARG A 70 33.54 -36.77 -17.99
CA ARG A 70 32.62 -37.53 -17.13
C ARG A 70 33.27 -37.96 -15.82
N SER A 71 32.47 -38.03 -14.75
CA SER A 71 32.85 -38.62 -13.47
C SER A 71 31.78 -39.58 -12.97
N THR A 72 32.16 -40.84 -12.73
CA THR A 72 31.22 -41.94 -12.45
C THR A 72 31.65 -42.81 -11.27
N ASN A 73 30.72 -43.62 -10.73
CA ASN A 73 31.00 -44.65 -9.71
C ASN A 73 31.74 -44.13 -8.46
N GLY A 74 31.37 -42.94 -7.98
CA GLY A 74 31.92 -42.31 -6.78
C GLY A 74 33.30 -41.66 -6.97
N ALA A 75 33.80 -41.54 -8.21
CA ALA A 75 35.05 -40.87 -8.49
C ALA A 75 34.97 -39.36 -8.18
N LEU A 76 36.11 -38.74 -7.87
CA LEU A 76 36.30 -37.29 -7.95
C LEU A 76 37.28 -37.01 -9.08
N LEU A 77 36.83 -36.37 -10.15
CA LEU A 77 37.70 -35.86 -11.20
C LEU A 77 38.15 -34.46 -10.83
N ARG A 78 39.45 -34.27 -10.61
CA ARG A 78 40.05 -32.96 -10.35
C ARG A 78 40.87 -32.52 -11.56
N ILE A 79 40.40 -31.49 -12.24
CA ILE A 79 41.09 -30.83 -13.33
C ILE A 79 41.82 -29.61 -12.72
N THR A 80 43.15 -29.55 -12.85
CA THR A 80 43.98 -28.44 -12.36
C THR A 80 44.67 -27.75 -13.55
N PRO A 81 44.03 -26.75 -14.16
CA PRO A 81 44.67 -25.98 -15.20
C PRO A 81 45.77 -25.08 -14.63
N GLY A 82 46.82 -24.83 -15.42
CA GLY A 82 47.75 -23.74 -15.15
C GLY A 82 47.02 -22.41 -15.04
N GLN A 83 47.57 -21.44 -14.31
CA GLN A 83 46.90 -20.15 -14.08
C GLN A 83 46.59 -19.40 -15.39
N THR A 84 47.42 -19.58 -16.41
CA THR A 84 47.26 -18.98 -17.75
C THR A 84 46.63 -19.96 -18.74
N ALA A 85 46.19 -21.13 -18.30
CA ALA A 85 45.62 -22.11 -19.21
C ALA A 85 44.26 -21.64 -19.71
N THR A 86 44.02 -21.79 -21.01
CA THR A 86 42.74 -21.47 -21.65
C THR A 86 41.84 -22.70 -21.65
N LEU A 87 40.59 -22.54 -21.24
CA LEU A 87 39.62 -23.62 -21.10
C LEU A 87 38.47 -23.38 -22.06
N ASP A 88 38.47 -24.12 -23.15
CA ASP A 88 37.33 -24.28 -24.05
C ASP A 88 36.67 -25.62 -23.68
N LEU A 89 35.53 -25.55 -22.98
CA LEU A 89 34.90 -26.71 -22.33
C LEU A 89 33.82 -27.38 -23.18
N ASP A 90 33.41 -26.77 -24.26
CA ASP A 90 32.43 -27.23 -25.24
C ASP A 90 33.00 -27.36 -26.66
N GLY A 91 34.25 -26.95 -26.84
CA GLY A 91 35.02 -27.13 -28.06
C GLY A 91 34.58 -26.18 -29.17
N ALA A 92 35.30 -26.23 -30.28
CA ALA A 92 34.98 -25.43 -31.46
C ALA A 92 33.63 -25.82 -32.10
N SER A 93 33.08 -26.98 -31.75
CA SER A 93 31.76 -27.44 -32.19
C SER A 93 30.61 -27.02 -31.26
N GLU A 94 30.90 -26.42 -30.10
CA GLU A 94 29.91 -26.01 -29.09
C GLU A 94 29.06 -27.20 -28.57
N GLN A 95 29.57 -28.43 -28.69
CA GLN A 95 28.84 -29.67 -28.35
C GLN A 95 29.37 -30.39 -27.12
N GLY A 96 30.44 -29.89 -26.50
CA GLY A 96 31.06 -30.61 -25.40
C GLY A 96 30.12 -30.77 -24.20
N ALA A 97 30.35 -31.83 -23.44
CA ALA A 97 29.55 -32.19 -22.28
C ALA A 97 30.42 -32.31 -21.02
N ILE A 98 29.84 -31.88 -19.89
CA ILE A 98 30.39 -32.11 -18.55
C ILE A 98 29.34 -32.88 -17.75
N GLU A 99 29.66 -34.10 -17.32
CA GLU A 99 28.69 -35.01 -16.70
C GLU A 99 29.20 -35.57 -15.37
N ALA A 100 28.64 -35.07 -14.26
CA ALA A 100 28.82 -35.61 -12.93
C ALA A 100 27.77 -36.72 -12.65
N ASP A 101 27.86 -37.80 -13.43
CA ASP A 101 26.95 -38.96 -13.38
C ASP A 101 27.49 -40.06 -12.47
N GLY A 102 27.25 -39.89 -11.17
CA GLY A 102 27.67 -40.85 -10.14
C GLY A 102 29.02 -40.54 -9.50
N GLY A 103 29.78 -39.56 -10.00
CA GLY A 103 30.97 -38.98 -9.38
C GLY A 103 30.90 -37.45 -9.32
N ASN A 104 31.93 -36.80 -8.76
CA ASN A 104 32.05 -35.35 -8.66
C ASN A 104 33.13 -34.81 -9.62
N ILE A 105 33.04 -33.55 -10.01
CA ILE A 105 34.02 -32.88 -10.88
C ILE A 105 34.46 -31.55 -10.26
N TRP A 106 35.77 -31.31 -10.20
CA TRP A 106 36.40 -30.07 -9.73
C TRP A 106 37.26 -29.45 -10.83
N ILE A 107 37.00 -28.20 -11.19
CA ILE A 107 37.79 -27.42 -12.16
C ILE A 107 38.48 -26.27 -11.42
N MET A 108 39.78 -26.40 -11.20
CA MET A 108 40.54 -25.62 -10.22
C MET A 108 41.48 -24.56 -10.81
N GLY A 109 40.98 -23.65 -11.65
CA GLY A 109 41.75 -22.52 -12.17
C GLY A 109 41.56 -22.33 -13.68
N GLY A 110 42.55 -21.73 -14.33
CA GLY A 110 42.51 -21.37 -15.75
C GLY A 110 41.60 -20.16 -16.06
N THR A 111 41.53 -19.83 -17.35
CA THR A 111 40.61 -18.82 -17.91
C THR A 111 39.69 -19.52 -18.90
N ILE A 112 38.38 -19.44 -18.67
CA ILE A 112 37.38 -19.93 -19.63
C ILE A 112 37.48 -19.07 -20.90
N ALA A 113 37.65 -19.71 -22.06
CA ALA A 113 37.93 -19.06 -23.33
C ALA A 113 36.72 -18.29 -23.87
N ASP A 114 35.54 -18.87 -23.69
CA ASP A 114 34.25 -18.49 -24.26
C ASP A 114 33.09 -18.89 -23.31
N ALA A 115 31.85 -18.79 -23.80
CA ALA A 115 30.69 -19.26 -23.05
C ALA A 115 30.46 -20.74 -23.37
N PHE A 116 30.07 -21.52 -22.36
CA PHE A 116 29.80 -22.95 -22.51
C PHE A 116 28.39 -23.17 -23.07
N SER A 117 28.31 -23.43 -24.38
CA SER A 117 27.10 -23.73 -25.16
C SER A 117 26.75 -25.22 -25.17
N GLY A 118 27.61 -26.05 -24.57
CA GLY A 118 27.45 -27.49 -24.44
C GLY A 118 26.42 -27.94 -23.40
N ARG A 119 26.52 -29.22 -22.97
CA ARG A 119 25.61 -29.83 -21.98
C ARG A 119 26.29 -30.04 -20.63
N LEU A 120 25.72 -29.51 -19.55
CA LEU A 120 26.11 -29.78 -18.16
C LEU A 120 25.08 -30.70 -17.50
N LEU A 121 25.48 -31.89 -17.05
CA LEU A 121 24.65 -32.80 -16.28
C LEU A 121 25.22 -33.00 -14.87
N ILE A 122 24.41 -32.79 -13.83
CA ILE A 122 24.75 -33.11 -12.44
C ILE A 122 23.69 -34.02 -11.84
N SER A 123 24.05 -35.29 -11.62
CA SER A 123 23.12 -36.28 -11.08
C SER A 123 23.02 -36.25 -9.56
N SER A 124 22.12 -37.06 -9.01
CA SER A 124 21.73 -37.02 -7.60
C SER A 124 22.89 -37.26 -6.64
N GLY A 125 23.05 -36.38 -5.66
CA GLY A 125 24.10 -36.42 -4.65
C GLY A 125 25.51 -36.10 -5.20
N ARG A 126 25.58 -35.47 -6.37
CA ARG A 126 26.83 -35.08 -7.03
C ARG A 126 26.98 -33.58 -7.12
N HIS A 127 28.21 -33.16 -7.35
CA HIS A 127 28.53 -31.76 -7.48
C HIS A 127 29.59 -31.49 -8.54
N VAL A 128 29.48 -30.31 -9.13
CA VAL A 128 30.51 -29.69 -9.97
C VAL A 128 30.98 -28.42 -9.28
N ASP A 129 32.27 -28.33 -8.97
CA ASP A 129 32.90 -27.13 -8.41
C ASP A 129 33.72 -26.43 -9.50
N VAL A 130 33.44 -25.16 -9.75
CA VAL A 130 34.17 -24.34 -10.72
C VAL A 130 34.77 -23.13 -10.02
N LEU A 131 36.10 -23.04 -10.05
CA LEU A 131 36.83 -21.91 -9.47
C LEU A 131 36.95 -20.68 -10.39
N PRO A 132 37.03 -20.74 -11.73
CA PRO A 132 36.93 -19.53 -12.54
C PRO A 132 35.49 -19.02 -12.60
N THR A 133 35.30 -17.76 -13.01
CA THR A 133 33.97 -17.31 -13.46
C THR A 133 33.61 -18.07 -14.72
N TRP A 134 32.40 -18.61 -14.77
CA TRP A 134 31.97 -19.51 -15.83
C TRP A 134 30.67 -19.00 -16.45
N THR A 135 30.70 -18.66 -17.73
CA THR A 135 29.50 -18.35 -18.51
C THR A 135 28.99 -19.62 -19.16
N ILE A 136 27.70 -19.90 -19.00
CA ILE A 136 26.99 -21.03 -19.59
C ILE A 136 25.88 -20.45 -20.45
N ASP A 137 25.84 -20.82 -21.72
CA ASP A 137 24.77 -20.51 -22.67
C ASP A 137 24.14 -21.74 -23.34
N GLY A 138 24.54 -22.93 -22.89
CA GLY A 138 23.96 -24.22 -23.29
C GLY A 138 22.92 -24.79 -22.34
N ASP A 139 22.81 -26.11 -22.35
CA ASP A 139 21.85 -26.88 -21.56
C ASP A 139 22.43 -27.28 -20.20
N VAL A 140 21.70 -27.01 -19.13
CA VAL A 140 22.06 -27.40 -17.75
C VAL A 140 20.96 -28.29 -17.17
N GLU A 141 21.31 -29.52 -16.86
CA GLU A 141 20.41 -30.52 -16.30
C GLU A 141 20.89 -30.92 -14.89
N LEU A 142 20.06 -30.63 -13.89
CA LEU A 142 20.36 -30.85 -12.48
C LEU A 142 19.33 -31.83 -11.90
N GLU A 143 19.78 -33.03 -11.50
CA GLU A 143 18.90 -34.14 -11.12
C GLU A 143 19.13 -34.63 -9.67
N GLY A 144 18.53 -34.00 -8.68
CA GLY A 144 18.70 -34.33 -7.26
C GLY A 144 17.62 -35.20 -6.61
N VAL A 145 17.20 -36.29 -7.25
CA VAL A 145 16.03 -37.11 -6.81
C VAL A 145 16.20 -37.72 -5.42
N GLN A 146 17.40 -38.19 -5.04
CA GLN A 146 17.66 -38.84 -3.75
C GLN A 146 18.49 -37.97 -2.79
N ALA A 147 19.36 -37.15 -3.35
CA ALA A 147 20.24 -36.23 -2.64
C ALA A 147 20.53 -35.03 -3.55
N PRO A 148 20.88 -33.87 -2.98
CA PRO A 148 21.02 -32.66 -3.79
C PRO A 148 22.02 -32.81 -4.94
N ALA A 149 21.64 -32.36 -6.13
CA ALA A 149 22.58 -32.08 -7.22
C ALA A 149 23.07 -30.63 -7.06
N GLU A 150 24.39 -30.42 -7.01
CA GLU A 150 24.94 -29.12 -6.63
C GLU A 150 25.92 -28.55 -7.66
N LEU A 151 25.63 -27.33 -8.14
CA LEU A 151 26.61 -26.50 -8.83
C LEU A 151 27.23 -25.53 -7.83
N ARG A 152 28.55 -25.61 -7.67
CA ARG A 152 29.32 -24.89 -6.65
C ARG A 152 30.37 -24.01 -7.28
N SER A 153 30.71 -22.94 -6.59
CA SER A 153 31.76 -22.00 -6.98
C SER A 153 32.40 -21.40 -5.73
N SER A 154 33.60 -20.86 -5.89
CA SER A 154 34.22 -20.06 -4.83
C SER A 154 33.48 -18.74 -4.63
N VAL A 155 33.60 -18.11 -3.46
CA VAL A 155 33.02 -16.78 -3.19
C VAL A 155 33.54 -15.67 -4.12
N HIS A 156 34.67 -15.88 -4.80
CA HIS A 156 35.24 -14.92 -5.75
C HIS A 156 34.83 -15.17 -7.20
N SER A 157 33.99 -16.18 -7.43
CA SER A 157 33.76 -16.75 -8.75
C SER A 157 32.27 -16.88 -8.98
N ARG A 158 31.83 -16.54 -10.19
CA ARG A 158 30.41 -16.45 -10.53
C ARG A 158 30.05 -17.43 -11.63
N VAL A 159 28.87 -18.02 -11.55
CA VAL A 159 28.25 -18.73 -12.67
C VAL A 159 27.30 -17.77 -13.38
N VAL A 160 27.49 -17.54 -14.67
CA VAL A 160 26.64 -16.67 -15.48
C VAL A 160 25.85 -17.54 -16.44
N PHE A 161 24.54 -17.63 -16.25
CA PHE A 161 23.61 -18.26 -17.19
C PHE A 161 23.16 -17.22 -18.20
N LYS A 162 23.54 -17.33 -19.46
CA LYS A 162 23.26 -16.36 -20.53
C LYS A 162 22.58 -17.11 -21.67
N ASP A 163 21.32 -16.85 -22.01
CA ASP A 163 20.57 -17.66 -23.00
C ASP A 163 20.50 -19.18 -22.69
N ALA A 164 20.92 -19.60 -21.49
CA ALA A 164 20.97 -21.00 -21.09
C ALA A 164 19.58 -21.57 -20.78
N THR A 165 19.41 -22.87 -21.03
CA THR A 165 18.24 -23.63 -20.57
C THR A 165 18.63 -24.45 -19.34
N VAL A 166 18.01 -24.18 -18.21
CA VAL A 166 18.26 -24.89 -16.94
C VAL A 166 17.04 -25.74 -16.58
N THR A 167 17.22 -27.05 -16.49
CA THR A 167 16.19 -27.98 -16.01
C THR A 167 16.56 -28.52 -14.63
N ALA A 168 15.71 -28.26 -13.64
CA ALA A 168 15.89 -28.74 -12.27
C ALA A 168 14.87 -29.83 -11.92
N THR A 169 15.37 -31.01 -11.52
CA THR A 169 14.58 -32.17 -11.11
C THR A 169 15.03 -32.70 -9.76
N GLY A 170 14.11 -32.98 -8.84
CA GLY A 170 14.42 -33.35 -7.46
C GLY A 170 14.87 -32.15 -6.62
N ASN A 171 15.84 -32.36 -5.73
CA ASN A 171 16.42 -31.30 -4.89
C ASN A 171 17.70 -30.77 -5.53
N VAL A 172 17.70 -29.52 -5.98
CA VAL A 172 18.83 -28.95 -6.72
C VAL A 172 19.34 -27.71 -6.00
N ARG A 173 20.66 -27.51 -6.00
CA ARG A 173 21.29 -26.33 -5.40
C ARG A 173 22.30 -25.69 -6.34
N VAL A 174 22.18 -24.39 -6.54
CA VAL A 174 23.24 -23.56 -7.13
C VAL A 174 23.76 -22.66 -6.03
N THR A 175 24.83 -23.10 -5.37
CA THR A 175 25.42 -22.37 -4.22
C THR A 175 26.44 -21.32 -4.63
N ALA A 176 26.81 -21.32 -5.91
CA ALA A 176 27.63 -20.28 -6.51
C ALA A 176 26.88 -18.93 -6.53
N PRO A 177 27.58 -17.80 -6.35
CA PRO A 177 27.08 -16.52 -6.85
C PRO A 177 26.66 -16.70 -8.31
N SER A 178 25.42 -16.37 -8.63
CA SER A 178 24.85 -16.67 -9.94
C SER A 178 24.31 -15.40 -10.60
N ARG A 179 24.41 -15.34 -11.92
CA ARG A 179 23.81 -14.27 -12.71
C ARG A 179 23.05 -14.86 -13.88
N PHE A 180 21.77 -14.59 -13.97
CA PHE A 180 20.92 -14.95 -15.09
C PHE A 180 20.79 -13.75 -16.03
N THR A 181 21.12 -13.91 -17.31
CA THR A 181 21.08 -12.85 -18.30
C THR A 181 20.50 -13.33 -19.61
N GLN A 182 20.06 -12.39 -20.46
CA GLN A 182 19.75 -12.65 -21.88
C GLN A 182 18.86 -13.87 -22.04
N ASN A 183 17.60 -13.80 -21.59
CA ASN A 183 16.60 -14.85 -21.80
C ASN A 183 16.93 -16.24 -21.20
N ALA A 184 17.77 -16.33 -20.18
CA ALA A 184 17.96 -17.60 -19.47
C ALA A 184 16.60 -18.15 -19.00
N ASP A 185 16.32 -19.40 -19.36
CA ASP A 185 15.05 -20.09 -19.08
C ASP A 185 15.31 -21.22 -18.08
N VAL A 186 14.61 -21.18 -16.96
CA VAL A 186 14.79 -22.10 -15.85
C VAL A 186 13.47 -22.84 -15.61
N SER A 187 13.44 -24.13 -15.92
CA SER A 187 12.28 -24.99 -15.69
C SER A 187 12.48 -25.86 -14.44
N VAL A 188 11.58 -25.72 -13.46
CA VAL A 188 11.56 -26.55 -12.24
C VAL A 188 10.40 -27.55 -12.33
N THR A 189 10.73 -28.84 -12.33
CA THR A 189 9.74 -29.91 -12.52
C THR A 189 8.86 -30.13 -11.28
N ALA A 190 7.73 -30.82 -11.46
CA ALA A 190 6.74 -31.02 -10.39
C ALA A 190 7.34 -31.72 -9.16
N GLY A 191 7.12 -31.15 -7.98
CA GLY A 191 7.65 -31.68 -6.71
C GLY A 191 9.15 -31.47 -6.51
N SER A 192 9.82 -30.78 -7.42
CA SER A 192 11.24 -30.43 -7.33
C SER A 192 11.43 -29.10 -6.61
N VAL A 193 12.62 -28.90 -6.04
CA VAL A 193 13.02 -27.66 -5.37
C VAL A 193 14.36 -27.21 -5.94
N LEU A 194 14.42 -26.00 -6.47
CA LEU A 194 15.65 -25.32 -6.88
C LEU A 194 16.02 -24.30 -5.81
N THR A 195 17.11 -24.53 -5.09
CA THR A 195 17.71 -23.52 -4.20
C THR A 195 18.78 -22.74 -4.94
N LEU A 196 18.62 -21.43 -5.05
CA LEU A 196 19.62 -20.52 -5.61
C LEU A 196 20.28 -19.74 -4.47
N GLY A 197 21.60 -19.65 -4.52
CA GLY A 197 22.39 -18.94 -3.52
C GLY A 197 22.84 -19.80 -2.34
N GLY A 198 23.37 -19.11 -1.34
CA GLY A 198 24.07 -19.60 -0.16
C GLY A 198 24.57 -18.40 0.64
N THR A 199 25.23 -18.62 1.79
CA THR A 199 25.54 -17.58 2.79
C THR A 199 26.34 -16.37 2.29
N ASN A 200 26.85 -16.39 1.04
CA ASN A 200 27.53 -15.28 0.38
C ASN A 200 27.25 -15.21 -1.14
N ALA A 201 26.16 -15.82 -1.62
CA ALA A 201 25.87 -15.91 -3.04
C ALA A 201 24.68 -15.05 -3.40
N ASN A 202 24.97 -14.00 -4.16
CA ASN A 202 23.95 -13.12 -4.73
C ASN A 202 23.44 -13.72 -6.04
N VAL A 203 22.14 -13.59 -6.26
CA VAL A 203 21.50 -13.89 -7.53
C VAL A 203 21.26 -12.56 -8.24
N GLU A 204 21.93 -12.33 -9.37
CA GLU A 204 21.65 -11.21 -10.25
C GLU A 204 20.77 -11.69 -11.41
N SER A 205 19.70 -10.98 -11.76
CA SER A 205 18.94 -11.30 -12.97
C SER A 205 18.70 -10.10 -13.86
N THR A 206 18.87 -10.31 -15.16
CA THR A 206 18.61 -9.36 -16.25
C THR A 206 17.94 -10.10 -17.40
N TRP A 207 16.60 -10.20 -17.39
CA TRP A 207 15.79 -11.00 -18.33
C TRP A 207 15.92 -12.51 -18.14
N SER A 208 15.26 -13.06 -17.12
CA SER A 208 15.15 -14.51 -16.94
C SER A 208 13.71 -14.93 -16.65
N ASN A 209 13.38 -16.15 -17.03
CA ASN A 209 12.09 -16.77 -16.76
C ASN A 209 12.31 -18.02 -15.93
N PHE A 210 11.64 -18.10 -14.78
CA PHE A 210 11.54 -19.30 -13.97
C PHE A 210 10.14 -19.87 -14.16
N THR A 211 10.03 -21.09 -14.67
CA THR A 211 8.77 -21.72 -15.03
C THR A 211 8.65 -23.12 -14.43
N GLY A 212 7.42 -23.62 -14.33
CA GLY A 212 7.15 -25.02 -14.04
C GLY A 212 6.54 -25.28 -12.66
N PRO A 213 5.96 -26.47 -12.43
CA PRO A 213 5.18 -26.77 -11.22
C PRO A 213 6.02 -27.13 -9.98
N GLY A 214 7.29 -26.73 -9.95
CA GLY A 214 8.18 -26.92 -8.79
C GLY A 214 8.30 -25.67 -7.92
N SER A 215 9.26 -25.71 -6.99
CA SER A 215 9.54 -24.60 -6.06
C SER A 215 10.91 -23.98 -6.31
N VAL A 216 11.02 -22.66 -6.12
CA VAL A 216 12.30 -21.95 -6.06
C VAL A 216 12.47 -21.36 -4.67
N VAL A 217 13.66 -21.55 -4.09
CA VAL A 217 14.08 -20.97 -2.81
C VAL A 217 15.32 -20.12 -3.05
N LEU A 218 15.27 -18.85 -2.67
CA LEU A 218 16.43 -17.96 -2.72
C LEU A 218 17.10 -17.93 -1.34
N ALA A 219 18.35 -18.37 -1.27
CA ALA A 219 19.13 -18.47 -0.03
C ALA A 219 20.21 -17.39 0.07
N GLY A 220 19.95 -16.20 -0.50
CA GLY A 220 20.84 -15.04 -0.53
C GLY A 220 20.21 -13.87 -1.32
N ASP A 221 20.89 -12.72 -1.34
CA ASP A 221 20.36 -11.49 -1.96
C ASP A 221 19.98 -11.68 -3.43
N LEU A 222 18.84 -11.13 -3.82
CA LEU A 222 18.37 -11.07 -5.20
C LEU A 222 18.49 -9.63 -5.71
N SER A 223 19.09 -9.44 -6.88
CA SER A 223 19.21 -8.12 -7.50
C SER A 223 18.75 -8.15 -8.96
N ILE A 224 17.67 -7.44 -9.27
CA ILE A 224 17.11 -7.30 -10.61
C ILE A 224 17.55 -5.96 -11.21
N ASN A 225 18.52 -6.00 -12.12
CA ASN A 225 19.22 -4.82 -12.62
C ASN A 225 19.01 -4.59 -14.13
N ASN A 226 19.51 -3.45 -14.61
CA ASN A 226 19.68 -3.13 -16.04
C ASN A 226 18.39 -3.13 -16.89
N PHE A 227 17.29 -2.57 -16.37
CA PHE A 227 16.00 -2.53 -17.08
C PHE A 227 15.49 -3.94 -17.45
N GLY A 228 15.92 -4.94 -16.67
CA GLY A 228 15.57 -6.34 -16.82
C GLY A 228 14.15 -6.64 -16.32
N SER A 229 13.51 -7.64 -16.91
CA SER A 229 12.26 -8.23 -16.42
C SER A 229 12.55 -9.67 -16.00
N THR A 230 12.32 -10.00 -14.74
CA THR A 230 12.44 -11.37 -14.22
C THR A 230 11.07 -11.89 -13.87
N SER A 231 10.73 -13.09 -14.33
CA SER A 231 9.44 -13.71 -14.03
C SER A 231 9.58 -15.03 -13.28
N PHE A 232 8.73 -15.24 -12.28
CA PHE A 232 8.57 -16.51 -11.56
C PHE A 232 7.15 -17.03 -11.78
N LEU A 233 7.00 -17.95 -12.73
CA LEU A 233 5.78 -18.73 -12.98
C LEU A 233 5.98 -20.15 -12.43
N ILE A 234 6.04 -20.26 -11.11
CA ILE A 234 6.36 -21.49 -10.38
C ILE A 234 5.28 -21.85 -9.37
N ASP A 235 5.28 -23.06 -8.84
CA ASP A 235 4.22 -23.47 -7.90
C ASP A 235 4.39 -22.83 -6.51
N SER A 236 5.65 -22.74 -6.06
CA SER A 236 6.00 -22.10 -4.79
C SER A 236 7.27 -21.25 -4.92
N LEU A 237 7.22 -20.03 -4.40
CA LEU A 237 8.39 -19.13 -4.32
C LEU A 237 8.65 -18.77 -2.86
N ASP A 238 9.93 -18.85 -2.50
CA ASP A 238 10.50 -18.42 -1.22
C ASP A 238 11.67 -17.47 -1.55
N LEU A 239 11.51 -16.17 -1.23
CA LEU A 239 12.41 -15.09 -1.65
C LEU A 239 13.54 -14.80 -0.66
N ASP A 240 13.39 -15.18 0.59
CA ASP A 240 14.37 -14.96 1.66
C ASP A 240 14.95 -16.26 2.23
N GLY A 241 14.33 -17.39 1.91
CA GLY A 241 14.82 -18.70 2.26
C GLY A 241 14.90 -18.85 3.77
N PRO A 242 15.88 -19.59 4.29
CA PRO A 242 16.03 -19.78 5.74
C PRO A 242 16.72 -18.60 6.44
N GLN A 243 17.03 -17.50 5.75
CA GLN A 243 17.81 -16.38 6.29
C GLN A 243 16.92 -15.15 6.46
N GLU A 244 16.83 -14.61 7.68
CA GLU A 244 15.96 -13.47 8.01
C GLU A 244 16.46 -12.10 7.49
N ASP A 245 17.63 -12.04 6.84
CA ASP A 245 18.31 -10.79 6.47
C ASP A 245 18.51 -10.64 4.93
N VAL A 246 17.81 -11.42 4.11
CA VAL A 246 17.97 -11.36 2.65
C VAL A 246 17.35 -10.08 2.07
N VAL A 247 18.05 -9.46 1.13
CA VAL A 247 17.55 -8.28 0.41
C VAL A 247 17.23 -8.62 -1.04
N THR A 248 15.97 -8.44 -1.43
CA THR A 248 15.54 -8.40 -2.83
C THR A 248 15.54 -6.96 -3.31
N THR A 249 16.45 -6.59 -4.22
CA THR A 249 16.54 -5.25 -4.81
C THR A 249 16.04 -5.26 -6.26
N ILE A 250 15.09 -4.38 -6.59
CA ILE A 250 14.57 -4.17 -7.93
C ILE A 250 14.98 -2.76 -8.36
N ALA A 251 15.97 -2.68 -9.25
CA ALA A 251 16.53 -1.40 -9.70
C ALA A 251 15.58 -0.63 -10.62
N ASN A 252 15.92 0.63 -10.88
CA ASN A 252 15.12 1.55 -11.67
C ASN A 252 14.79 0.98 -13.07
N GLY A 253 13.50 0.97 -13.40
CA GLY A 253 13.00 0.46 -14.68
C GLY A 253 13.07 -1.06 -14.84
N SER A 254 13.55 -1.80 -13.84
CA SER A 254 13.46 -3.26 -13.79
C SER A 254 12.09 -3.72 -13.29
N ILE A 255 11.68 -4.94 -13.67
CA ILE A 255 10.42 -5.57 -13.27
C ILE A 255 10.72 -6.94 -12.65
N LEU A 256 10.14 -7.22 -11.48
CA LEU A 256 10.02 -8.56 -10.91
C LEU A 256 8.54 -8.97 -10.96
N SER A 257 8.22 -10.00 -11.72
CA SER A 257 6.86 -10.55 -11.82
C SER A 257 6.79 -11.90 -11.12
N ILE A 258 5.86 -12.07 -10.20
CA ILE A 258 5.66 -13.30 -9.43
C ILE A 258 4.24 -13.80 -9.68
N SER A 259 4.14 -15.02 -10.21
CA SER A 259 2.89 -15.72 -10.45
C SER A 259 2.97 -17.14 -9.89
N SER A 260 2.67 -17.28 -8.60
CA SER A 260 2.63 -18.55 -7.91
C SER A 260 1.21 -19.15 -7.82
N THR A 261 1.10 -20.46 -8.03
CA THR A 261 -0.17 -21.18 -8.11
C THR A 261 -0.63 -21.84 -6.81
N THR A 262 0.27 -22.24 -5.92
CA THR A 262 -0.14 -22.92 -4.66
C THR A 262 0.30 -22.19 -3.41
N ASN A 263 1.56 -21.77 -3.32
CA ASN A 263 2.10 -21.19 -2.09
C ASN A 263 3.01 -19.99 -2.40
N LEU A 264 2.70 -18.87 -1.77
CA LEU A 264 3.65 -17.79 -1.57
C LEU A 264 4.01 -17.85 -0.10
N GLU A 265 5.29 -18.10 0.15
CA GLU A 265 5.86 -18.04 1.49
C GLU A 265 5.72 -16.59 2.01
N LYS A 266 5.66 -16.43 3.34
CA LYS A 266 5.53 -15.10 3.92
C LYS A 266 6.90 -14.45 3.93
N HIS A 267 7.09 -13.45 3.09
CA HIS A 267 8.37 -12.77 3.05
C HIS A 267 8.60 -11.98 4.34
N ASP A 268 9.62 -12.39 5.09
CA ASP A 268 9.98 -11.90 6.42
C ASP A 268 11.17 -10.93 6.37
N SER A 269 11.87 -10.84 5.23
CA SER A 269 13.11 -10.07 5.06
C SER A 269 12.91 -8.68 4.42
N ARG A 270 13.71 -8.24 3.42
CA ARG A 270 13.56 -6.91 2.81
C ARG A 270 13.40 -6.94 1.29
N ILE A 271 12.32 -6.32 0.78
CA ILE A 271 12.17 -5.96 -0.64
C ILE A 271 12.42 -4.47 -0.80
N GLN A 272 13.30 -4.09 -1.73
CA GLN A 272 13.65 -2.72 -2.05
C GLN A 272 13.39 -2.42 -3.52
N LEU A 273 12.56 -1.42 -3.80
CA LEU A 273 12.17 -0.98 -5.13
C LEU A 273 12.79 0.40 -5.40
N ASP A 274 13.95 0.44 -6.06
CA ASP A 274 14.71 1.66 -6.36
C ASP A 274 14.30 2.23 -7.72
N GLY A 275 13.05 2.67 -7.85
CA GLY A 275 12.40 2.98 -9.13
C GLY A 275 11.99 1.73 -9.92
N GLY A 276 12.16 0.56 -9.32
CA GLY A 276 11.75 -0.73 -9.87
C GLY A 276 10.27 -1.03 -9.67
N ARG A 277 9.80 -2.09 -10.32
CA ARG A 277 8.41 -2.53 -10.28
C ARG A 277 8.30 -3.97 -9.79
N LEU A 278 7.52 -4.20 -8.74
CA LEU A 278 7.08 -5.53 -8.30
C LEU A 278 5.66 -5.80 -8.82
N VAL A 279 5.46 -6.92 -9.50
CA VAL A 279 4.15 -7.38 -9.95
C VAL A 279 3.84 -8.71 -9.30
N VAL A 280 2.77 -8.77 -8.49
CA VAL A 280 2.34 -10.02 -7.84
C VAL A 280 0.98 -10.48 -8.37
N ASP A 281 1.02 -11.48 -9.24
CA ASP A 281 -0.13 -12.08 -9.91
C ASP A 281 -0.22 -13.58 -9.60
N GLY A 282 -0.63 -13.96 -8.39
CA GLY A 282 -0.77 -15.37 -7.98
C GLY A 282 -2.21 -15.88 -7.95
N THR A 283 -2.43 -17.04 -7.32
CA THR A 283 -3.76 -17.48 -6.86
C THR A 283 -4.08 -16.94 -5.46
N ASN A 284 -3.06 -16.77 -4.62
CA ASN A 284 -3.15 -16.33 -3.24
C ASN A 284 -2.69 -14.87 -3.06
N SER A 285 -3.08 -14.28 -1.93
CA SER A 285 -2.56 -12.99 -1.48
C SER A 285 -1.07 -13.09 -1.12
N TRP A 286 -0.32 -12.03 -1.34
CA TRP A 286 1.07 -11.90 -0.87
C TRP A 286 1.06 -11.42 0.57
N ILE A 287 1.90 -11.99 1.43
CA ILE A 287 2.07 -11.52 2.81
C ILE A 287 3.50 -11.01 2.97
N GLU A 288 3.63 -9.75 3.35
CA GLU A 288 4.91 -9.09 3.64
C GLU A 288 5.00 -8.79 5.13
N ASN A 289 5.74 -9.61 5.88
CA ASN A 289 6.03 -9.40 7.30
C ASN A 289 7.32 -8.61 7.52
N GLY A 290 8.17 -8.57 6.51
CA GLY A 290 9.45 -7.89 6.51
C GLY A 290 9.38 -6.39 6.23
N VAL A 291 10.25 -5.89 5.37
CA VAL A 291 10.33 -4.49 4.98
C VAL A 291 10.13 -4.35 3.48
N LEU A 292 9.03 -3.70 3.09
CA LEU A 292 8.83 -3.19 1.73
C LEU A 292 9.32 -1.74 1.66
N ALA A 293 10.44 -1.49 1.00
CA ALA A 293 11.01 -0.17 0.78
C ALA A 293 10.71 0.32 -0.64
N LEU A 294 9.92 1.39 -0.78
CA LEU A 294 9.66 2.09 -2.03
C LEU A 294 10.55 3.32 -2.13
N ASN A 295 11.46 3.34 -3.09
CA ASN A 295 12.43 4.42 -3.29
C ASN A 295 12.30 5.00 -4.70
N ASP A 296 12.21 6.32 -4.81
CA ASP A 296 12.36 7.08 -6.07
C ASP A 296 11.52 6.54 -7.25
N GLY A 297 10.24 6.25 -7.00
CA GLY A 297 9.30 5.76 -8.02
C GLY A 297 9.07 4.25 -7.97
N GLY A 298 9.43 3.60 -6.85
CA GLY A 298 9.13 2.20 -6.61
C GLY A 298 7.63 1.91 -6.71
N ARG A 299 7.27 0.87 -7.45
CA ARG A 299 5.87 0.54 -7.76
C ARG A 299 5.53 -0.90 -7.45
N VAL A 300 4.41 -1.11 -6.75
CA VAL A 300 3.81 -2.44 -6.58
C VAL A 300 2.51 -2.52 -7.37
N ASP A 301 2.40 -3.54 -8.22
CA ASP A 301 1.22 -3.86 -8.99
C ASP A 301 0.81 -5.32 -8.75
N GLY A 302 -0.37 -5.67 -9.26
CA GLY A 302 -0.87 -7.04 -9.24
C GLY A 302 -2.37 -7.08 -9.05
N SER A 303 -2.96 -8.20 -9.44
CA SER A 303 -4.38 -8.48 -9.26
C SER A 303 -4.73 -8.99 -7.86
N ARG A 304 -3.73 -9.37 -7.05
CA ARG A 304 -3.92 -9.94 -5.71
C ARG A 304 -3.70 -8.94 -4.60
N THR A 305 -4.27 -9.25 -3.44
CA THR A 305 -4.10 -8.44 -2.25
C THR A 305 -2.69 -8.56 -1.72
N LEU A 306 -1.99 -7.45 -1.60
CA LEU A 306 -0.79 -7.28 -0.80
C LEU A 306 -1.20 -7.14 0.67
N ILE A 307 -0.86 -8.10 1.50
CA ILE A 307 -1.09 -8.07 2.95
C ILE A 307 0.20 -7.62 3.62
N MET A 308 0.23 -6.38 4.06
CA MET A 308 1.34 -5.84 4.85
C MET A 308 1.12 -6.20 6.32
N GLN A 309 2.13 -6.79 6.95
CA GLN A 309 2.22 -7.02 8.40
C GLN A 309 3.50 -6.42 8.99
N GLY A 310 4.51 -6.17 8.15
CA GLY A 310 5.78 -5.56 8.51
C GLY A 310 5.85 -4.04 8.31
N ALA A 311 7.00 -3.56 7.83
CA ALA A 311 7.22 -2.14 7.57
C ALA A 311 7.07 -1.78 6.09
N LEU A 312 6.31 -0.72 5.80
CA LEU A 312 6.34 0.00 4.53
C LEU A 312 7.20 1.25 4.70
N ARG A 313 8.36 1.31 4.05
CA ARG A 313 9.26 2.46 4.08
C ARG A 313 9.21 3.20 2.75
N VAL A 314 9.08 4.51 2.78
CA VAL A 314 8.93 5.33 1.58
C VAL A 314 10.00 6.41 1.54
N THR A 315 10.79 6.43 0.47
CA THR A 315 11.72 7.52 0.17
C THR A 315 11.55 8.00 -1.27
N GLY A 316 11.76 9.30 -1.49
CA GLY A 316 11.59 9.88 -2.82
C GLY A 316 10.14 10.01 -3.28
N ALA A 317 9.97 10.57 -4.47
CA ALA A 317 8.66 10.86 -5.03
C ALA A 317 8.17 9.76 -5.96
N GLY A 318 6.88 9.75 -6.28
CA GLY A 318 6.31 8.93 -7.34
C GLY A 318 6.10 7.46 -6.99
N ASN A 319 6.30 7.04 -5.73
CA ASN A 319 6.03 5.67 -5.31
C ASN A 319 4.53 5.37 -5.36
N SER A 320 4.15 4.17 -5.77
CA SER A 320 2.74 3.76 -5.78
C SER A 320 2.52 2.29 -5.48
N ILE A 321 1.35 2.01 -4.92
CA ILE A 321 0.81 0.67 -4.73
C ILE A 321 -0.55 0.63 -5.44
N ASP A 322 -0.56 -0.04 -6.58
CA ASP A 322 -1.73 -0.12 -7.46
C ASP A 322 -2.50 -1.45 -7.24
N SER A 323 -1.87 -2.43 -6.57
CA SER A 323 -2.54 -3.67 -6.13
C SER A 323 -3.51 -3.41 -4.97
N PRO A 324 -4.60 -4.19 -4.84
CA PRO A 324 -5.37 -4.25 -3.60
C PRO A 324 -4.43 -4.47 -2.41
N THR A 325 -4.63 -3.76 -1.30
CA THR A 325 -3.71 -3.77 -0.16
C THR A 325 -4.46 -3.85 1.16
N MET A 326 -4.00 -4.69 2.07
CA MET A 326 -4.45 -4.72 3.47
C MET A 326 -3.27 -4.32 4.37
N LEU A 327 -3.41 -3.20 5.07
CA LEU A 327 -2.44 -2.72 6.05
C LEU A 327 -2.83 -3.27 7.43
N GLY A 328 -2.20 -4.38 7.81
CA GLY A 328 -2.48 -5.10 9.06
C GLY A 328 -2.17 -4.29 10.31
N SER A 329 -2.67 -4.75 11.46
CA SER A 329 -2.53 -4.05 12.74
C SER A 329 -1.09 -3.90 13.24
N SER A 330 -0.18 -4.77 12.81
CA SER A 330 1.26 -4.69 13.08
C SER A 330 2.03 -3.81 12.09
N THR A 331 1.38 -3.35 11.02
CA THR A 331 2.04 -2.59 9.95
C THR A 331 2.59 -1.27 10.47
N THR A 332 3.81 -0.94 10.06
CA THR A 332 4.39 0.40 10.27
C THR A 332 4.65 1.06 8.92
N VAL A 333 3.97 2.17 8.63
CA VAL A 333 4.20 2.99 7.44
C VAL A 333 5.08 4.17 7.82
N ASP A 334 6.33 4.17 7.35
CA ASP A 334 7.29 5.26 7.55
C ASP A 334 7.50 6.02 6.23
N LEU A 335 6.93 7.24 6.17
CA LEU A 335 7.08 8.14 5.02
C LEU A 335 8.41 8.90 5.03
N GLY A 336 9.34 8.57 5.93
CA GLY A 336 10.63 9.24 6.09
C GLY A 336 10.49 10.71 6.51
N SER A 337 11.59 11.46 6.44
CA SER A 337 11.61 12.88 6.85
C SER A 337 11.54 13.88 5.68
N GLY A 338 11.59 13.41 4.44
CA GLY A 338 11.59 14.27 3.26
C GLY A 338 10.18 14.65 2.86
N SER A 339 9.93 15.94 2.58
CA SER A 339 8.64 16.40 2.06
C SER A 339 8.31 15.84 0.67
N THR A 340 9.33 15.39 -0.06
CA THR A 340 9.21 14.74 -1.36
C THR A 340 8.87 13.26 -1.25
N ASN A 341 8.91 12.68 -0.05
CA ASN A 341 8.56 11.28 0.14
C ASN A 341 7.06 11.13 -0.02
N THR A 342 6.64 10.43 -1.07
CA THR A 342 5.23 10.24 -1.39
C THR A 342 4.95 8.79 -1.70
N VAL A 343 3.87 8.24 -1.14
CA VAL A 343 3.29 6.97 -1.61
C VAL A 343 1.83 7.20 -1.99
N ASN A 344 1.45 6.74 -3.18
CA ASN A 344 0.07 6.74 -3.66
C ASN A 344 -0.52 5.33 -3.60
N LEU A 345 -1.55 5.15 -2.79
CA LEU A 345 -2.36 3.94 -2.71
C LEU A 345 -3.49 4.05 -3.76
N ARG A 346 -3.23 3.53 -4.96
CA ARG A 346 -4.18 3.56 -6.09
C ARG A 346 -5.10 2.34 -6.10
N GLY A 347 -4.65 1.21 -5.56
CA GLY A 347 -5.47 0.03 -5.37
C GLY A 347 -6.45 0.19 -4.21
N SER A 348 -7.43 -0.72 -4.12
CA SER A 348 -8.34 -0.75 -2.96
C SER A 348 -7.54 -1.02 -1.68
N THR A 349 -7.74 -0.22 -0.63
CA THR A 349 -6.96 -0.30 0.61
C THR A 349 -7.83 -0.67 1.81
N ASP A 350 -7.46 -1.69 2.56
CA ASP A 350 -8.06 -2.01 3.86
C ASP A 350 -7.10 -1.62 5.00
N TYR A 351 -7.50 -0.60 5.76
CA TYR A 351 -6.85 -0.13 6.98
C TYR A 351 -7.31 -1.00 8.16
N SER A 352 -6.58 -2.08 8.42
CA SER A 352 -6.83 -2.99 9.55
C SER A 352 -6.06 -2.61 10.82
N GLY A 353 -5.55 -1.38 10.90
CA GLY A 353 -4.79 -0.83 12.01
C GLY A 353 -3.43 -0.29 11.58
N GLY A 354 -2.40 -0.51 12.40
CA GLY A 354 -1.03 -0.12 12.14
C GLY A 354 -0.67 1.28 12.66
N THR A 355 0.57 1.67 12.40
CA THR A 355 1.11 3.00 12.72
C THR A 355 1.61 3.66 11.46
N TYR A 356 1.37 4.97 11.33
CA TYR A 356 1.74 5.75 10.14
C TYR A 356 2.47 6.98 10.63
N GLU A 357 3.73 7.14 10.24
CA GLU A 357 4.61 8.21 10.69
C GLU A 357 5.45 8.77 9.54
N GLY A 358 6.16 9.87 9.81
CA GLY A 358 7.06 10.51 8.85
C GLY A 358 6.45 11.70 8.13
N ALA A 359 7.27 12.69 7.81
CA ALA A 359 6.88 14.01 7.26
C ALA A 359 6.58 14.00 5.75
N GLY A 360 6.38 12.84 5.15
CA GLY A 360 6.01 12.69 3.74
C GLY A 360 4.51 12.86 3.50
N THR A 361 4.08 12.49 2.29
CA THR A 361 2.68 12.48 1.85
C THR A 361 2.19 11.04 1.71
N LEU A 362 1.10 10.72 2.40
CA LEU A 362 0.30 9.52 2.16
C LEU A 362 -0.90 9.94 1.31
N ARG A 363 -0.97 9.42 0.08
CA ARG A 363 -2.06 9.69 -0.85
C ARG A 363 -2.94 8.46 -1.01
N GLN A 364 -4.24 8.61 -0.82
CA GLN A 364 -5.26 7.59 -1.03
C GLN A 364 -6.04 7.94 -2.31
N SER A 365 -5.76 7.25 -3.42
CA SER A 365 -6.51 7.46 -4.68
C SER A 365 -7.51 6.32 -4.96
N GLY A 366 -7.27 5.12 -4.43
CA GLY A 366 -8.19 3.99 -4.55
C GLY A 366 -9.29 4.00 -3.47
N PRO A 367 -10.33 3.16 -3.60
CA PRO A 367 -11.31 2.93 -2.54
C PRO A 367 -10.65 2.43 -1.25
N ALA A 368 -11.15 2.85 -0.10
CA ALA A 368 -10.62 2.50 1.20
C ALA A 368 -11.68 1.97 2.17
N VAL A 369 -11.30 1.03 3.02
CA VAL A 369 -12.10 0.54 4.15
C VAL A 369 -11.26 0.62 5.41
N VAL A 370 -11.84 1.02 6.53
CA VAL A 370 -11.21 0.99 7.85
C VAL A 370 -11.85 -0.14 8.66
N SER A 371 -11.31 -1.35 8.52
CA SER A 371 -11.76 -2.56 9.23
C SER A 371 -11.13 -2.70 10.63
N GLY A 372 -10.04 -1.98 10.89
CA GLY A 372 -9.36 -1.90 12.17
C GLY A 372 -9.18 -0.45 12.61
N SER A 373 -9.22 -0.18 13.92
CA SER A 373 -8.99 1.18 14.42
C SER A 373 -7.57 1.63 14.05
N THR A 374 -7.50 2.73 13.31
CA THR A 374 -6.31 3.18 12.59
C THR A 374 -5.98 4.61 12.97
N THR A 375 -4.71 4.90 13.21
CA THR A 375 -4.23 6.27 13.49
C THR A 375 -3.17 6.66 12.47
N ILE A 376 -3.54 7.56 11.55
CA ILE A 376 -2.63 8.20 10.62
C ILE A 376 -1.89 9.33 11.35
N GLY A 377 -0.56 9.38 11.22
CA GLY A 377 0.29 10.35 11.92
C GLY A 377 0.41 10.07 13.42
N ALA A 378 0.58 8.80 13.79
CA ALA A 378 0.80 8.40 15.17
C ALA A 378 2.08 9.06 15.73
N ILE A 379 2.01 9.61 16.94
CA ILE A 379 3.18 10.18 17.62
C ILE A 379 3.93 9.06 18.34
N THR A 380 4.59 8.21 17.57
CA THR A 380 5.46 7.15 18.09
C THR A 380 6.88 7.65 18.33
N SER A 381 7.31 8.67 17.59
CA SER A 381 8.68 9.16 17.62
C SER A 381 8.77 10.69 17.55
N TYR A 382 9.77 11.24 18.24
CA TYR A 382 10.11 12.67 18.20
C TYR A 382 11.47 12.87 17.56
N ARG A 383 11.59 13.83 16.65
CA ARG A 383 12.88 14.30 16.12
C ARG A 383 13.40 15.43 17.01
N VAL A 384 14.62 15.28 17.51
CA VAL A 384 15.34 16.39 18.17
C VAL A 384 15.87 17.31 17.07
N ILE A 385 15.31 18.50 16.92
CA ILE A 385 15.74 19.50 15.92
C ILE A 385 16.69 20.55 16.50
N ALA A 386 16.68 20.70 17.82
CA ALA A 386 17.64 21.47 18.60
C ALA A 386 17.66 20.89 20.03
N PRO A 387 18.67 21.20 20.87
CA PRO A 387 18.65 20.80 22.28
C PRO A 387 17.33 21.22 22.94
N ASN A 388 16.58 20.24 23.48
CA ASN A 388 15.27 20.42 24.11
C ASN A 388 14.12 20.87 23.18
N VAL A 389 14.28 20.75 21.86
CA VAL A 389 13.21 20.99 20.88
C VAL A 389 12.90 19.70 20.15
N TYR A 390 11.74 19.14 20.47
CA TYR A 390 11.22 17.90 19.90
C TYR A 390 10.12 18.22 18.91
N GLN A 391 10.29 17.77 17.67
CA GLN A 391 9.28 17.85 16.63
C GLN A 391 8.67 16.46 16.44
N PRO A 392 7.36 16.28 16.66
CA PRO A 392 6.71 15.01 16.38
C PRO A 392 6.76 14.68 14.89
N ARG A 393 6.97 13.41 14.54
CA ARG A 393 6.99 12.94 13.14
C ARG A 393 5.56 12.59 12.67
N HIS A 394 4.76 13.61 12.39
CA HIS A 394 3.44 13.39 11.78
C HIS A 394 3.54 13.25 10.27
N VAL A 395 2.51 12.61 9.69
CA VAL A 395 2.23 12.68 8.26
C VAL A 395 2.03 14.15 7.90
N ARG A 396 2.83 14.68 6.98
CA ARG A 396 2.72 16.10 6.61
C ARG A 396 1.44 16.34 5.84
N VAL A 397 1.21 15.51 4.82
CA VAL A 397 0.00 15.58 3.99
C VAL A 397 -0.67 14.23 3.96
N PHE A 398 -1.93 14.18 4.37
CA PHE A 398 -2.82 13.07 4.03
C PHE A 398 -3.75 13.55 2.93
N ASP A 399 -3.46 13.13 1.71
CA ASP A 399 -4.25 13.41 0.52
C ASP A 399 -5.25 12.26 0.37
N TRP A 400 -6.54 12.57 0.51
CA TRP A 400 -7.56 11.57 0.81
C TRP A 400 -8.34 11.13 -0.45
N ASP A 401 -8.26 11.88 -1.53
CA ASP A 401 -8.96 11.58 -2.78
C ASP A 401 -8.06 11.54 -4.03
N GLY A 402 -6.80 11.97 -3.93
CA GLY A 402 -5.79 11.70 -4.93
C GLY A 402 -5.47 12.88 -5.85
N LEU A 403 -5.51 12.63 -7.16
CA LEU A 403 -5.16 13.61 -8.20
C LEU A 403 -6.23 13.75 -9.28
N SER A 404 -7.26 12.91 -9.23
CA SER A 404 -8.24 12.77 -10.29
C SER A 404 -9.63 12.91 -9.70
N GLU A 405 -10.51 13.60 -10.42
CA GLU A 405 -11.94 13.82 -10.16
C GLU A 405 -12.78 12.53 -10.03
N THR A 406 -12.16 11.36 -9.91
CA THR A 406 -12.86 10.11 -9.61
C THR A 406 -12.93 9.97 -8.10
N ASP A 407 -14.13 10.15 -7.55
CA ASP A 407 -14.43 10.11 -6.12
C ASP A 407 -13.73 8.92 -5.44
N ALA A 408 -12.64 9.19 -4.71
CA ALA A 408 -12.16 8.21 -3.75
C ALA A 408 -13.31 7.94 -2.78
N SER A 409 -13.51 6.67 -2.45
CA SER A 409 -14.51 6.30 -1.45
C SER A 409 -13.81 5.74 -0.24
N MET A 410 -14.25 6.14 0.95
CA MET A 410 -13.78 5.55 2.20
C MET A 410 -14.97 5.07 3.02
N ARG A 411 -14.85 3.88 3.62
CA ARG A 411 -15.83 3.38 4.59
C ARG A 411 -15.17 3.10 5.93
N ILE A 412 -15.70 3.65 7.01
CA ILE A 412 -15.33 3.28 8.38
C ILE A 412 -16.34 2.25 8.89
N GLU A 413 -15.86 1.07 9.25
CA GLU A 413 -16.71 -0.03 9.71
C GLU A 413 -17.25 0.16 11.14
N PRO A 414 -18.29 -0.61 11.53
CA PRO A 414 -18.90 -0.53 12.86
C PRO A 414 -17.91 -0.68 14.01
N GLY A 415 -17.96 0.29 14.93
CA GLY A 415 -17.11 0.32 16.13
C GLY A 415 -15.63 0.61 15.84
N LYS A 416 -15.25 0.92 14.60
CA LYS A 416 -13.87 1.27 14.24
C LYS A 416 -13.67 2.78 14.32
N THR A 417 -12.44 3.18 14.64
CA THR A 417 -12.04 4.59 14.70
C THR A 417 -10.93 4.86 13.70
N LEU A 418 -11.11 5.87 12.85
CA LEU A 418 -10.03 6.46 12.07
C LEU A 418 -9.63 7.79 12.72
N VAL A 419 -8.37 7.91 13.11
CA VAL A 419 -7.77 9.17 13.56
C VAL A 419 -6.79 9.64 12.51
N ILE A 420 -6.95 10.86 12.01
CA ILE A 420 -6.03 11.49 11.06
C ILE A 420 -5.33 12.63 11.77
N ASN A 421 -4.02 12.51 11.97
CA ASN A 421 -3.15 13.58 12.45
C ASN A 421 -2.21 13.98 11.33
N ALA A 422 -2.59 14.99 10.56
CA ALA A 422 -1.78 15.49 9.46
C ALA A 422 -1.59 17.01 9.56
N ASP A 423 -0.48 17.54 9.06
CA ASP A 423 -0.33 19.00 8.99
C ASP A 423 -1.37 19.59 8.02
N GLN A 424 -1.64 18.87 6.94
CA GLN A 424 -2.62 19.20 5.90
C GLN A 424 -3.45 17.97 5.51
N ILE A 425 -4.75 18.19 5.31
CA ILE A 425 -5.57 17.31 4.48
C ILE A 425 -5.52 17.91 3.09
N ASP A 426 -5.24 17.05 2.12
CA ASP A 426 -5.01 17.39 0.73
C ASP A 426 -3.72 18.13 0.37
N THR A 427 -3.35 18.06 -0.91
CA THR A 427 -2.07 18.58 -1.41
C THR A 427 -2.05 20.07 -1.70
N GLU A 428 -3.18 20.66 -2.03
CA GLU A 428 -3.25 22.12 -2.14
C GLU A 428 -3.64 22.76 -0.82
N ALA A 429 -3.66 24.09 -0.77
CA ALA A 429 -4.19 24.77 0.41
C ALA A 429 -5.63 24.30 0.62
N PRO A 430 -6.08 24.07 1.87
CA PRO A 430 -7.47 23.65 2.16
C PRO A 430 -8.54 24.61 1.60
N SER A 431 -8.18 25.80 1.14
CA SER A 431 -9.06 26.75 0.46
C SER A 431 -9.21 26.52 -1.04
N VAL A 432 -8.42 25.63 -1.63
CA VAL A 432 -8.38 25.35 -3.07
C VAL A 432 -8.84 23.92 -3.33
N ASP A 433 -8.27 22.97 -2.59
CA ASP A 433 -8.53 21.54 -2.71
C ASP A 433 -8.89 20.96 -1.34
N GLY A 434 -9.97 20.19 -1.29
CA GLY A 434 -10.50 19.59 -0.08
C GLY A 434 -11.21 18.31 -0.45
N TYR A 435 -11.47 17.45 0.55
CA TYR A 435 -11.91 16.09 0.30
C TYR A 435 -13.19 16.07 -0.56
N ASP A 436 -13.10 15.65 -1.82
CA ASP A 436 -14.16 15.66 -2.83
C ASP A 436 -14.84 14.27 -3.02
N GLY A 437 -14.27 13.24 -2.39
CA GLY A 437 -14.76 11.87 -2.42
C GLY A 437 -16.01 11.58 -1.57
N VAL A 438 -16.34 10.29 -1.43
CA VAL A 438 -17.48 9.79 -0.63
C VAL A 438 -17.01 9.04 0.61
N LEU A 439 -17.22 9.60 1.79
CA LEU A 439 -16.91 8.98 3.07
C LEU A 439 -18.19 8.43 3.72
N THR A 440 -18.27 7.12 3.93
CA THR A 440 -19.32 6.47 4.73
C THR A 440 -18.80 6.13 6.13
N ILE A 441 -19.49 6.58 7.17
CA ILE A 441 -19.21 6.21 8.57
C ILE A 441 -20.36 5.32 9.07
N ASP A 442 -20.18 4.00 8.98
CA ASP A 442 -21.15 2.99 9.45
C ASP A 442 -20.86 2.66 10.90
N ARG A 443 -21.47 3.41 11.83
CA ARG A 443 -21.34 3.24 13.29
C ARG A 443 -19.90 3.27 13.79
N GLY A 444 -19.02 3.92 13.01
CA GLY A 444 -17.63 4.17 13.34
C GLY A 444 -17.40 5.58 13.90
N THR A 445 -16.13 5.95 14.01
CA THR A 445 -15.70 7.28 14.45
C THR A 445 -14.60 7.81 13.54
N LEU A 446 -14.74 9.04 13.06
CA LEU A 446 -13.69 9.81 12.40
C LEU A 446 -13.21 10.92 13.35
N ILE A 447 -11.90 11.03 13.52
CA ILE A 447 -11.24 12.14 14.22
C ILE A 447 -10.22 12.78 13.29
N VAL A 448 -10.44 14.03 12.89
CA VAL A 448 -9.49 14.77 12.04
C VAL A 448 -8.80 15.86 12.85
N ASN A 449 -7.47 15.83 12.86
CA ASN A 449 -6.62 16.78 13.54
C ASN A 449 -5.65 17.38 12.53
N THR A 450 -5.87 18.64 12.20
CA THR A 450 -5.11 19.42 11.21
C THR A 450 -4.32 20.55 11.84
N GLY A 451 -3.23 20.94 11.18
CA GLY A 451 -2.44 22.12 11.52
C GLY A 451 -1.07 21.79 12.09
N ALA A 452 -0.08 22.58 11.68
CA ALA A 452 1.32 22.44 12.10
C ALA A 452 1.42 22.54 13.63
N ARG A 453 1.74 21.41 14.28
CA ARG A 453 2.08 21.43 15.70
C ARG A 453 3.40 22.17 15.84
N THR A 454 3.33 23.37 16.42
CA THR A 454 4.51 24.17 16.71
C THR A 454 5.44 23.36 17.62
N PRO A 455 6.75 23.31 17.33
CA PRO A 455 7.71 22.63 18.21
C PRO A 455 7.53 23.13 19.63
N ILE A 456 7.31 22.22 20.58
CA ILE A 456 7.10 22.59 21.98
C ILE A 456 8.50 22.75 22.60
N PRO A 457 8.92 23.95 23.00
CA PRO A 457 10.13 24.09 23.80
C PRO A 457 9.86 23.43 25.14
N ILE A 458 10.66 22.44 25.56
CA ILE A 458 10.58 21.93 26.93
C ILE A 458 11.42 22.86 27.81
N PRO A 459 10.83 23.76 28.61
CA PRO A 459 11.59 24.67 29.42
C PRO A 459 12.08 23.91 30.65
N GLY A 460 13.35 23.50 30.66
CA GLY A 460 14.07 23.05 31.85
C GLY A 460 13.79 21.61 32.30
N GLY A 461 14.36 20.62 31.62
CA GLY A 461 14.69 19.30 32.18
C GLY A 461 13.56 18.44 32.80
N GLY A 462 12.31 18.88 32.69
CA GLY A 462 11.15 18.16 33.23
C GLY A 462 10.80 16.94 32.38
N THR A 463 10.32 15.90 33.05
CA THR A 463 9.85 14.64 32.47
C THR A 463 8.89 14.86 31.28
N PRO A 464 9.08 14.15 30.14
CA PRO A 464 8.17 14.21 28.99
C PRO A 464 6.77 13.73 29.42
N GLY A 465 5.78 14.62 29.45
CA GLY A 465 4.48 14.20 29.98
C GLY A 465 3.34 15.21 30.01
N GLN A 466 3.28 16.22 29.14
CA GLN A 466 2.01 16.85 28.75
C GLN A 466 2.23 17.92 27.67
N ILE A 467 1.55 17.76 26.52
CA ILE A 467 1.50 18.74 25.44
C ILE A 467 0.41 19.76 25.79
N THR A 468 0.77 21.00 26.12
CA THR A 468 -0.21 22.06 26.48
C THR A 468 -0.10 23.34 25.64
N GLY A 469 0.80 23.40 24.65
CA GLY A 469 1.01 24.60 23.82
C GLY A 469 0.65 24.39 22.35
N ALA A 470 -0.62 24.56 21.97
CA ALA A 470 -1.03 24.71 20.57
C ALA A 470 -1.05 26.21 20.23
N SER A 471 0.00 26.73 19.57
CA SER A 471 0.10 28.16 19.21
C SER A 471 -0.20 28.45 17.73
N ALA A 472 -0.36 27.43 16.88
CA ALA A 472 -0.83 27.63 15.51
C ALA A 472 -2.34 27.42 15.49
N SER A 473 -3.10 28.37 14.91
CA SER A 473 -4.53 28.16 14.69
C SER A 473 -4.68 26.88 13.86
N PRO A 474 -5.45 25.88 14.32
CA PRO A 474 -5.72 24.70 13.52
C PRO A 474 -6.25 25.12 12.16
N THR A 475 -5.72 24.52 11.10
CA THR A 475 -6.24 24.75 9.75
C THR A 475 -7.60 24.08 9.64
N SER A 476 -8.57 24.73 9.02
CA SER A 476 -9.87 24.11 8.77
C SER A 476 -9.72 22.86 7.90
N TRP A 477 -10.51 21.82 8.17
CA TRP A 477 -10.69 20.70 7.25
C TRP A 477 -11.83 21.07 6.28
N ARG A 478 -11.53 21.14 4.99
CA ARG A 478 -12.51 21.37 3.93
C ARG A 478 -13.07 20.05 3.41
N LEU A 479 -14.40 19.98 3.32
CA LEU A 479 -15.15 18.88 2.73
C LEU A 479 -15.85 19.39 1.48
N ASP A 480 -15.40 18.99 0.29
CA ASP A 480 -16.01 19.30 -1.00
C ASP A 480 -16.93 18.18 -1.50
N GLY A 481 -16.74 16.97 -0.98
CA GLY A 481 -17.44 15.75 -1.34
C GLY A 481 -18.57 15.40 -0.39
N THR A 482 -18.84 14.12 -0.20
CA THR A 482 -19.96 13.64 0.62
C THR A 482 -19.49 12.89 1.86
N ILE A 483 -20.06 13.20 3.03
CA ILE A 483 -19.98 12.35 4.23
C ILE A 483 -21.37 11.78 4.52
N ASP A 484 -21.50 10.46 4.52
CA ASP A 484 -22.69 9.73 4.93
C ASP A 484 -22.50 9.11 6.33
N LEU A 485 -23.30 9.56 7.29
CA LEU A 485 -23.31 9.09 8.68
C LEU A 485 -24.45 8.08 8.88
N GLN A 486 -24.08 6.84 9.21
CA GLN A 486 -25.00 5.72 9.42
C GLN A 486 -24.90 5.21 10.86
N GLY A 487 -25.86 5.52 11.71
CA GLY A 487 -26.01 5.00 13.07
C GLY A 487 -27.08 3.91 13.18
N THR A 488 -27.14 3.26 14.35
CA THR A 488 -28.27 2.42 14.79
C THR A 488 -28.62 2.73 16.24
N SER A 489 -29.78 2.27 16.73
CA SER A 489 -30.11 2.40 18.16
C SER A 489 -28.98 1.84 19.03
N GLY A 490 -28.34 2.69 19.84
CA GLY A 490 -27.22 2.35 20.71
C GLY A 490 -25.80 2.46 20.11
N GLN A 491 -25.65 2.79 18.82
CA GLN A 491 -24.34 3.02 18.18
C GLN A 491 -24.37 4.29 17.33
N VAL A 492 -23.46 5.22 17.60
CA VAL A 492 -23.45 6.56 17.01
C VAL A 492 -22.32 6.67 16.00
N ALA A 493 -22.64 7.06 14.76
CA ALA A 493 -21.62 7.48 13.80
C ALA A 493 -21.09 8.86 14.23
N THR A 494 -19.78 8.97 14.47
CA THR A 494 -19.20 10.18 15.07
C THR A 494 -18.15 10.83 14.16
N VAL A 495 -18.24 12.15 13.98
CA VAL A 495 -17.18 13.01 13.42
C VAL A 495 -16.72 13.97 14.51
N ALA A 496 -15.42 14.01 14.77
CA ALA A 496 -14.84 14.90 15.78
C ALA A 496 -13.53 15.52 15.29
N THR A 497 -13.14 16.61 15.94
CA THR A 497 -11.79 17.20 15.83
C THR A 497 -11.30 17.47 17.23
N GLN A 498 -10.16 16.93 17.64
CA GLN A 498 -9.67 17.10 19.02
C GLN A 498 -8.97 18.44 19.25
N LEU A 499 -8.44 19.06 18.19
CA LEU A 499 -7.70 20.32 18.27
C LEU A 499 -8.55 21.56 17.95
N GLY A 500 -9.87 21.40 17.85
CA GLY A 500 -10.78 22.51 17.55
C GLY A 500 -10.72 23.00 16.11
N SER A 501 -10.12 22.24 15.19
CA SER A 501 -10.20 22.50 13.75
C SER A 501 -11.67 22.52 13.32
N PRO A 502 -12.21 23.65 12.81
CA PRO A 502 -13.56 23.63 12.29
C PRO A 502 -13.62 22.81 11.00
N VAL A 503 -14.76 22.16 10.78
CA VAL A 503 -15.08 21.52 9.50
C VAL A 503 -15.78 22.53 8.63
N VAL A 504 -15.28 22.74 7.42
CA VAL A 504 -15.85 23.66 6.44
C VAL A 504 -16.46 22.83 5.31
N ILE A 505 -17.78 22.87 5.21
CA ILE A 505 -18.57 22.03 4.31
C ILE A 505 -18.91 22.85 3.05
N TYR A 506 -18.38 22.40 1.92
CA TYR A 506 -18.71 22.84 0.55
C TYR A 506 -19.47 21.77 -0.24
N GLY A 507 -19.31 20.50 0.14
CA GLY A 507 -20.07 19.36 -0.37
C GLY A 507 -21.27 19.02 0.51
N SER A 508 -21.51 17.73 0.75
CA SER A 508 -22.70 17.25 1.48
C SER A 508 -22.35 16.51 2.77
N LEU A 509 -23.05 16.83 3.86
CA LEU A 509 -23.04 16.08 5.11
C LEU A 509 -24.42 15.47 5.34
N ASN A 510 -24.52 14.15 5.22
CA ASN A 510 -25.77 13.42 5.30
C ASN A 510 -25.83 12.56 6.57
N ALA A 511 -26.83 12.75 7.42
CA ALA A 511 -27.22 11.75 8.42
C ALA A 511 -28.30 10.86 7.82
N THR A 512 -27.94 9.61 7.46
CA THR A 512 -28.81 8.77 6.64
C THR A 512 -29.65 7.77 7.44
N SER A 513 -29.20 7.38 8.63
CA SER A 513 -29.95 6.47 9.52
C SER A 513 -29.47 6.57 10.95
N GLY A 514 -30.37 6.37 11.93
CA GLY A 514 -30.01 6.30 13.36
C GLY A 514 -29.30 7.55 13.92
N PRO A 515 -28.69 7.46 15.11
CA PRO A 515 -28.01 8.59 15.71
C PRO A 515 -26.64 8.84 15.09
N ALA A 516 -26.36 10.11 14.79
CA ALA A 516 -25.12 10.65 14.27
C ALA A 516 -24.70 11.89 15.09
N LEU A 517 -23.39 12.04 15.30
CA LEU A 517 -22.83 13.10 16.15
C LEU A 517 -21.63 13.78 15.46
N VAL A 518 -21.66 15.10 15.39
CA VAL A 518 -20.56 15.96 14.93
C VAL A 518 -20.11 16.82 16.11
N GLN A 519 -19.01 16.43 16.77
CA GLN A 519 -18.54 17.07 18.00
C GLN A 519 -17.73 18.37 17.78
N THR A 520 -17.61 18.82 16.53
CA THR A 520 -16.83 19.99 16.15
C THR A 520 -17.70 21.15 15.65
N HIS A 521 -17.10 22.34 15.57
CA HIS A 521 -17.71 23.49 14.92
C HIS A 521 -17.75 23.24 13.41
N ALA A 522 -18.94 23.16 12.84
CA ALA A 522 -19.13 23.09 11.40
C ALA A 522 -19.50 24.47 10.83
N THR A 523 -18.95 24.79 9.66
CA THR A 523 -19.32 25.97 8.87
C THR A 523 -19.75 25.50 7.49
N LEU A 524 -20.96 25.83 7.07
CA LEU A 524 -21.43 25.61 5.70
C LEU A 524 -21.05 26.85 4.87
N THR A 525 -20.25 26.65 3.84
CA THR A 525 -19.74 27.72 2.97
C THR A 525 -19.87 27.33 1.51
N GLY A 526 -20.16 28.31 0.66
CA GLY A 526 -20.37 28.07 -0.76
C GLY A 526 -21.79 27.60 -1.11
N PRO A 527 -22.22 27.79 -2.36
CA PRO A 527 -23.59 27.51 -2.80
C PRO A 527 -23.91 26.01 -2.94
N LEU A 528 -22.89 25.14 -2.95
CA LEU A 528 -23.07 23.68 -3.08
C LEU A 528 -23.09 22.96 -1.74
N GLY A 529 -22.72 23.65 -0.65
CA GLY A 529 -22.69 23.06 0.69
C GLY A 529 -24.09 22.61 1.09
N SER A 530 -24.22 21.37 1.55
CA SER A 530 -25.48 20.86 2.11
C SER A 530 -25.31 20.07 3.41
N VAL A 531 -26.30 20.17 4.29
CA VAL A 531 -26.48 19.29 5.45
C VAL A 531 -27.84 18.64 5.34
N ARG A 532 -27.92 17.32 5.21
CA ARG A 532 -29.20 16.59 5.10
C ARG A 532 -29.38 15.58 6.23
N VAL A 533 -30.55 15.59 6.86
CA VAL A 533 -30.95 14.61 7.87
C VAL A 533 -32.14 13.82 7.35
N LYS A 534 -31.94 12.54 7.04
CA LYS A 534 -32.98 11.69 6.46
C LYS A 534 -33.99 11.21 7.51
N SER A 535 -35.12 10.69 7.03
CA SER A 535 -36.15 10.07 7.87
C SER A 535 -35.57 8.99 8.79
N GLY A 536 -35.84 9.08 10.09
CA GLY A 536 -35.33 8.14 11.10
C GLY A 536 -33.86 8.33 11.49
N ALA A 537 -33.20 9.39 11.02
CA ALA A 537 -31.86 9.79 11.45
C ALA A 537 -31.92 10.95 12.46
N THR A 538 -30.95 10.99 13.38
CA THR A 538 -30.74 12.11 14.31
C THR A 538 -29.33 12.63 14.13
N LEU A 539 -29.16 13.91 13.77
CA LEU A 539 -27.88 14.59 13.70
C LEU A 539 -27.72 15.54 14.89
N THR A 540 -26.73 15.31 15.73
CA THR A 540 -26.33 16.24 16.80
C THR A 540 -25.03 16.93 16.43
N MET A 541 -24.95 18.25 16.57
CA MET A 541 -23.76 19.04 16.26
C MET A 541 -23.37 19.97 17.43
N THR A 542 -22.08 20.25 17.62
CA THR A 542 -21.65 21.29 18.57
C THR A 542 -22.14 22.66 18.08
N SER A 543 -21.81 23.05 16.85
CA SER A 543 -22.41 24.22 16.22
C SER A 543 -22.45 24.08 14.71
N LEU A 544 -23.40 24.77 14.07
CA LEU A 544 -23.48 24.90 12.62
C LEU A 544 -23.65 26.36 12.24
N ASN A 545 -22.67 26.92 11.55
CA ASN A 545 -22.72 28.27 10.98
C ASN A 545 -22.85 28.17 9.47
N ALA A 546 -24.06 28.32 8.93
CA ALA A 546 -24.31 28.27 7.50
C ALA A 546 -24.30 29.67 6.90
N SER A 547 -23.24 30.00 6.17
CA SER A 547 -23.10 31.27 5.47
C SER A 547 -23.67 31.24 4.05
N ALA A 548 -23.82 30.04 3.48
CA ALA A 548 -24.44 29.71 2.21
C ALA A 548 -24.89 28.23 2.26
N GLY A 549 -25.46 27.72 1.17
CA GLY A 549 -25.82 26.31 1.03
C GLY A 549 -27.18 25.96 1.65
N ASP A 550 -27.51 24.67 1.65
CA ASP A 550 -28.84 24.17 2.04
C ASP A 550 -28.77 23.24 3.26
N VAL A 551 -29.67 23.44 4.22
CA VAL A 551 -29.92 22.49 5.31
C VAL A 551 -31.28 21.83 5.08
N PHE A 552 -31.31 20.51 4.98
CA PHE A 552 -32.53 19.72 4.77
C PHE A 552 -32.77 18.77 5.94
N VAL A 553 -33.98 18.72 6.46
CA VAL A 553 -34.39 17.72 7.46
C VAL A 553 -35.67 17.04 6.96
N ASP A 554 -35.55 15.80 6.51
CA ASP A 554 -36.67 15.01 5.96
C ASP A 554 -37.67 14.63 7.07
N ALA A 555 -38.89 14.26 6.68
CA ALA A 555 -39.94 13.80 7.59
C ALA A 555 -39.47 12.70 8.57
N GLY A 556 -39.51 12.99 9.86
CA GLY A 556 -39.07 12.08 10.93
C GLY A 556 -37.56 12.09 11.19
N GLY A 557 -36.80 13.00 10.57
CA GLY A 557 -35.43 13.32 10.95
C GLY A 557 -35.35 14.32 12.10
N GLN A 558 -34.22 14.34 12.81
CA GLN A 558 -33.98 15.27 13.92
C GLN A 558 -32.61 15.93 13.82
N LEU A 559 -32.56 17.27 13.86
CA LEU A 559 -31.33 18.05 13.92
C LEU A 559 -31.22 18.77 15.27
N THR A 560 -30.10 18.62 15.97
CA THR A 560 -29.82 19.33 17.22
C THR A 560 -28.45 19.99 17.13
N ALA A 561 -28.36 21.29 17.41
CA ALA A 561 -27.08 21.97 17.49
C ALA A 561 -27.04 22.88 18.72
N SER A 562 -25.90 23.00 19.41
CA SER A 562 -25.82 23.92 20.57
C SER A 562 -25.76 25.38 20.15
N THR A 563 -25.32 25.65 18.93
CA THR A 563 -25.43 26.95 18.26
C THR A 563 -25.70 26.70 16.78
N PHE A 564 -26.79 27.24 16.23
CA PHE A 564 -27.14 27.11 14.82
C PHE A 564 -27.40 28.49 14.24
N ARG A 565 -26.60 28.94 13.27
CA ARG A 565 -26.71 30.27 12.64
C ARG A 565 -26.86 30.12 11.14
N LEU A 566 -27.89 30.73 10.56
CA LEU A 566 -28.04 30.89 9.10
C LEU A 566 -27.77 32.36 8.73
N ALA A 567 -26.87 32.59 7.78
CA ALA A 567 -26.60 33.91 7.21
C ALA A 567 -27.37 34.13 5.89
N SER A 568 -27.19 35.32 5.32
CA SER A 568 -27.74 35.70 4.01
C SER A 568 -27.26 34.74 2.91
N GLY A 569 -28.17 34.00 2.28
CA GLY A 569 -27.87 33.08 1.18
C GLY A 569 -27.79 31.60 1.56
N ALA A 570 -27.96 31.25 2.84
CA ALA A 570 -28.25 29.88 3.24
C ALA A 570 -29.77 29.62 3.27
N ARG A 571 -30.18 28.39 2.97
CA ARG A 571 -31.57 27.93 3.03
C ARG A 571 -31.71 26.83 4.08
N LEU A 572 -32.81 26.83 4.80
CA LEU A 572 -33.24 25.70 5.63
C LEU A 572 -34.60 25.22 5.17
N GLU A 573 -34.71 23.92 4.90
CA GLU A 573 -35.94 23.22 4.58
C GLU A 573 -36.15 22.06 5.56
N VAL A 574 -37.33 22.04 6.17
CA VAL A 574 -37.72 21.05 7.16
C VAL A 574 -39.04 20.45 6.70
N ASP A 575 -39.08 19.13 6.48
CA ASP A 575 -40.25 18.43 5.97
C ASP A 575 -40.88 17.51 7.03
N GLY A 576 -42.21 17.36 6.97
CA GLY A 576 -43.01 16.47 7.83
C GLY A 576 -42.84 16.72 9.33
N ALA A 577 -42.84 15.64 10.12
CA ALA A 577 -42.68 15.67 11.58
C ALA A 577 -41.19 15.70 12.00
N ALA A 578 -40.44 16.65 11.45
CA ALA A 578 -39.02 16.83 11.74
C ALA A 578 -38.80 17.77 12.95
N GLN A 579 -37.71 17.56 13.69
CA GLN A 579 -37.42 18.33 14.91
C GLN A 579 -36.10 19.11 14.80
N ILE A 580 -36.14 20.40 15.18
CA ILE A 580 -34.95 21.25 15.36
C ILE A 580 -34.91 21.77 16.80
N ALA A 581 -33.88 21.38 17.55
CA ALA A 581 -33.72 21.81 18.95
C ALA A 581 -32.52 22.76 19.12
N LYS A 582 -32.72 23.83 19.92
CA LYS A 582 -31.68 24.79 20.37
C LYS A 582 -31.02 25.64 19.28
N ALA A 583 -31.77 26.03 18.24
CA ALA A 583 -31.24 26.85 17.15
C ALA A 583 -31.36 28.36 17.41
N THR A 584 -30.33 29.16 17.05
CA THR A 584 -30.37 30.64 17.17
C THR A 584 -30.11 31.29 15.82
N PHE A 585 -31.18 31.51 15.07
CA PHE A 585 -31.12 32.13 13.76
C PHE A 585 -30.87 33.63 13.90
N SER A 586 -29.68 34.08 13.54
CA SER A 586 -29.34 35.49 13.44
C SER A 586 -29.12 35.85 11.98
N GLY A 587 -30.19 36.30 11.31
CA GLY A 587 -30.08 36.98 10.03
C GLY A 587 -29.17 38.20 10.21
N GLY A 588 -28.18 38.37 9.33
CA GLY A 588 -27.33 39.56 9.35
C GLY A 588 -28.20 40.80 9.20
N GLU A 589 -27.99 41.80 10.05
CA GLU A 589 -28.82 43.01 10.20
C GLU A 589 -28.93 43.91 8.95
N THR A 590 -28.44 43.50 7.78
CA THR A 590 -28.44 44.33 6.57
C THR A 590 -28.66 43.51 5.27
N GLY A 591 -29.92 43.39 4.84
CA GLY A 591 -30.24 43.40 3.41
C GLY A 591 -30.35 42.08 2.63
N GLY A 592 -30.14 40.91 3.24
CA GLY A 592 -30.39 39.62 2.58
C GLY A 592 -30.78 38.56 3.62
N ALA A 593 -32.05 38.31 3.83
CA ALA A 593 -32.45 37.27 4.76
C ALA A 593 -32.24 35.89 4.12
N GLY A 594 -31.66 34.93 4.87
CA GLY A 594 -31.80 33.51 4.52
C GLY A 594 -33.27 33.10 4.49
N GLU A 595 -33.61 32.12 3.66
CA GLU A 595 -34.97 31.61 3.52
C GLU A 595 -35.14 30.36 4.39
N ILE A 596 -36.11 30.39 5.30
CA ILE A 596 -36.49 29.24 6.12
C ILE A 596 -37.86 28.78 5.64
N THR A 597 -37.93 27.59 5.03
CA THR A 597 -39.18 26.97 4.61
C THR A 597 -39.48 25.80 5.53
N LEU A 598 -40.63 25.87 6.21
CA LEU A 598 -41.13 24.82 7.08
C LEU A 598 -42.35 24.15 6.41
N THR A 599 -42.26 22.85 6.13
CA THR A 599 -43.35 21.99 5.64
C THR A 599 -43.63 20.89 6.66
N GLY A 600 -44.89 20.72 7.11
CA GLY A 600 -45.26 19.69 8.10
C GLY A 600 -45.27 20.18 9.56
N MET A 601 -45.22 19.24 10.51
CA MET A 601 -45.26 19.57 11.95
C MET A 601 -43.84 19.89 12.43
N VAL A 602 -43.57 21.17 12.72
CA VAL A 602 -42.27 21.63 13.21
C VAL A 602 -42.39 22.08 14.66
N ASP A 603 -41.72 21.34 15.54
CA ASP A 603 -41.62 21.66 16.96
C ASP A 603 -40.35 22.48 17.23
N VAL A 604 -40.52 23.76 17.56
CA VAL A 604 -39.42 24.66 17.89
C VAL A 604 -39.27 24.74 19.40
N VAL A 605 -38.48 23.83 19.95
CA VAL A 605 -38.30 23.69 21.40
C VAL A 605 -37.15 24.56 21.91
N ALA A 606 -37.34 25.20 23.08
CA ALA A 606 -36.40 26.08 23.79
C ALA A 606 -36.19 27.48 23.17
N THR A 607 -35.34 28.33 23.77
CA THR A 607 -35.09 29.75 23.42
C THR A 607 -34.48 29.95 22.02
N SER A 608 -35.25 29.65 20.98
CA SER A 608 -34.84 29.73 19.58
C SER A 608 -35.33 31.05 18.96
N THR A 609 -34.42 31.94 18.58
CA THR A 609 -34.73 33.19 17.86
C THR A 609 -34.66 32.92 16.36
N LEU A 610 -35.74 33.18 15.61
CA LEU A 610 -35.85 32.90 14.16
C LEU A 610 -35.67 34.19 13.32
N GLY A 611 -34.44 34.71 13.20
CA GLY A 611 -34.16 35.87 12.34
C GLY A 611 -34.06 35.52 10.85
N GLY A 612 -34.89 36.15 10.00
CA GLY A 612 -34.86 35.99 8.54
C GLY A 612 -36.24 36.09 7.88
N ASN A 613 -36.34 35.63 6.62
CA ASN A 613 -37.63 35.42 5.96
C ASN A 613 -38.06 33.98 6.26
N VAL A 614 -39.15 33.83 7.01
CA VAL A 614 -39.69 32.52 7.40
C VAL A 614 -40.97 32.30 6.61
N ARG A 615 -41.07 31.17 5.90
CA ARG A 615 -42.32 30.72 5.28
C ARG A 615 -42.75 29.40 5.90
N ILE A 616 -44.00 29.36 6.38
CA ILE A 616 -44.63 28.15 6.88
C ILE A 616 -45.70 27.76 5.86
N ALA A 617 -45.49 26.65 5.16
CA ALA A 617 -46.32 26.25 4.03
C ALA A 617 -47.66 25.63 4.47
N THR A 618 -48.67 25.67 3.60
CA THR A 618 -49.99 25.06 3.85
C THR A 618 -49.85 23.58 4.20
N GLY A 619 -50.59 23.13 5.23
CA GLY A 619 -50.57 21.75 5.73
C GLY A 619 -49.51 21.49 6.82
N SER A 620 -48.80 22.54 7.25
CA SER A 620 -47.83 22.50 8.35
C SER A 620 -48.49 22.82 9.70
N GLU A 621 -47.88 22.40 10.80
CA GLU A 621 -48.23 22.84 12.16
C GLU A 621 -46.98 23.46 12.79
N LEU A 622 -47.11 24.65 13.37
CA LEU A 622 -46.05 25.28 14.14
C LEU A 622 -46.38 25.15 15.63
N ASP A 623 -45.62 24.35 16.36
CA ASP A 623 -45.68 24.33 17.83
C ASP A 623 -44.50 25.14 18.41
N VAL A 624 -44.82 26.23 19.11
CA VAL A 624 -43.85 27.03 19.88
C VAL A 624 -44.06 26.74 21.36
N SER A 625 -43.60 25.56 21.79
CA SER A 625 -43.75 25.08 23.16
C SER A 625 -42.50 25.36 24.03
N GLY A 626 -42.58 25.05 25.33
CA GLY A 626 -41.41 25.01 26.21
C GLY A 626 -40.69 26.34 26.50
N GLY A 627 -41.37 27.48 26.35
CA GLY A 627 -40.78 28.82 26.58
C GLY A 627 -39.97 29.34 25.40
N GLY A 628 -40.09 28.74 24.22
CA GLY A 628 -39.56 29.30 22.97
C GLY A 628 -40.18 30.67 22.67
N THR A 629 -39.44 31.52 21.96
CA THR A 629 -39.92 32.83 21.50
C THR A 629 -39.60 32.96 20.03
N LEU A 630 -40.60 32.90 19.16
CA LEU A 630 -40.41 33.17 17.74
C LEU A 630 -40.17 34.68 17.57
N PHE A 631 -38.90 35.08 17.43
CA PHE A 631 -38.52 36.46 17.11
C PHE A 631 -38.10 36.56 15.65
N ALA A 632 -38.87 37.28 14.83
CA ALA A 632 -38.56 37.50 13.43
C ALA A 632 -38.11 38.94 13.16
N ALA A 633 -36.91 39.07 12.60
CA ALA A 633 -36.36 40.34 12.13
C ALA A 633 -36.69 40.65 10.65
N GLY A 634 -37.21 39.67 9.90
CA GLY A 634 -37.60 39.80 8.48
C GLY A 634 -39.09 39.50 8.26
N ARG A 635 -39.45 39.01 7.06
CA ARG A 635 -40.84 38.68 6.71
C ARG A 635 -41.20 37.26 7.14
N VAL A 636 -42.21 37.10 7.98
CA VAL A 636 -42.84 35.81 8.30
C VAL A 636 -44.10 35.66 7.46
N THR A 637 -44.19 34.62 6.65
CA THR A 637 -45.40 34.27 5.89
C THR A 637 -45.94 32.95 6.41
N ILE A 638 -47.17 32.97 6.92
CA ILE A 638 -47.89 31.77 7.33
C ILE A 638 -48.97 31.50 6.28
N ASP A 639 -48.80 30.43 5.51
CA ASP A 639 -49.77 30.03 4.48
C ASP A 639 -51.05 29.45 5.13
N SER A 640 -52.14 29.39 4.36
CA SER A 640 -53.48 29.23 4.95
C SER A 640 -53.64 27.82 5.49
N GLY A 641 -54.30 27.66 6.64
CA GLY A 641 -54.57 26.35 7.25
C GLY A 641 -53.43 25.78 8.09
N VAL A 642 -52.46 26.60 8.52
CA VAL A 642 -51.41 26.22 9.46
C VAL A 642 -51.89 26.46 10.90
N PRO A 643 -52.19 25.43 11.71
CA PRO A 643 -52.36 25.61 13.14
C PRO A 643 -51.06 26.09 13.78
N VAL A 644 -51.16 27.15 14.59
CA VAL A 644 -50.09 27.60 15.49
C VAL A 644 -50.52 27.21 16.90
N SER A 645 -49.77 26.35 17.55
CA SER A 645 -50.03 25.86 18.91
C SER A 645 -48.81 26.15 19.80
N GLY A 646 -49.01 26.13 21.13
CA GLY A 646 -47.93 26.35 22.10
C GLY A 646 -48.05 27.65 22.91
N GLY A 647 -47.63 27.59 24.18
CA GLY A 647 -47.69 28.73 25.13
C GLY A 647 -46.47 29.68 25.07
N GLY A 648 -45.62 29.55 24.05
CA GLY A 648 -44.49 30.45 23.80
C GLY A 648 -44.92 31.78 23.18
N GLY A 649 -44.12 32.83 23.36
CA GLY A 649 -44.43 34.16 22.82
C GLY A 649 -44.04 34.31 21.35
N LEU A 650 -44.94 34.84 20.51
CA LEU A 650 -44.60 35.33 19.17
C LEU A 650 -44.23 36.82 19.24
N SER A 651 -43.00 37.17 18.87
CA SER A 651 -42.55 38.57 18.83
C SER A 651 -42.02 38.94 17.43
N ILE A 652 -42.42 40.10 16.92
CA ILE A 652 -41.97 40.64 15.63
C ILE A 652 -41.10 41.85 15.95
N GLY A 653 -39.87 41.86 15.43
CA GLY A 653 -38.95 42.98 15.58
C GLY A 653 -39.47 44.25 14.90
N VAL A 654 -38.87 45.39 15.23
CA VAL A 654 -39.25 46.74 14.72
C VAL A 654 -39.30 46.84 13.19
N ASP A 655 -38.56 45.99 12.47
CA ASP A 655 -38.49 45.95 11.00
C ASP A 655 -39.10 44.67 10.39
N GLY A 656 -39.70 43.80 11.21
CA GLY A 656 -40.32 42.56 10.75
C GLY A 656 -41.72 42.78 10.16
N GLU A 657 -42.09 41.95 9.18
CA GLU A 657 -43.43 41.91 8.58
C GLU A 657 -44.05 40.53 8.82
N LEU A 658 -45.18 40.44 9.54
CA LEU A 658 -45.97 39.21 9.61
C LEU A 658 -47.10 39.27 8.59
N VAL A 659 -47.09 38.33 7.64
CA VAL A 659 -48.13 38.15 6.62
C VAL A 659 -48.91 36.88 6.95
N LEU A 660 -50.16 37.09 7.35
CA LEU A 660 -51.11 36.00 7.56
C LEU A 660 -51.96 35.86 6.31
N SER A 661 -52.01 34.65 5.75
CA SER A 661 -52.99 34.29 4.74
C SER A 661 -54.38 34.10 5.37
N ASP A 662 -55.42 34.00 4.54
CA ASP A 662 -56.83 34.03 4.96
C ASP A 662 -57.18 32.90 5.94
N GLY A 663 -57.95 33.26 6.98
CA GLY A 663 -58.59 32.31 7.91
C GLY A 663 -57.74 31.86 9.11
N LEU A 664 -56.68 32.59 9.46
CA LEU A 664 -55.82 32.30 10.63
C LEU A 664 -56.28 33.06 11.89
N SER A 665 -56.18 32.41 13.05
CA SER A 665 -56.35 33.07 14.36
C SER A 665 -55.04 32.99 15.16
N ILE A 666 -54.51 34.13 15.58
CA ILE A 666 -53.29 34.22 16.41
C ILE A 666 -53.55 35.12 17.61
N GLU A 667 -53.02 34.73 18.77
CA GLU A 667 -52.93 35.54 19.98
C GLU A 667 -51.54 36.17 20.06
N LEU A 668 -51.45 37.50 19.97
CA LEU A 668 -50.18 38.24 19.99
C LEU A 668 -49.95 38.89 21.36
N PRO A 669 -48.79 38.76 22.00
CA PRO A 669 -48.51 39.54 23.20
C PRO A 669 -48.40 41.04 22.88
N VAL A 670 -49.01 41.88 23.72
CA VAL A 670 -49.18 43.35 23.65
C VAL A 670 -47.88 44.18 23.41
N ALA A 671 -46.70 43.57 23.37
CA ALA A 671 -45.39 44.24 23.26
C ALA A 671 -44.74 44.21 21.86
N ASN A 672 -45.52 43.99 20.79
CA ASN A 672 -44.98 43.95 19.42
C ASN A 672 -44.83 45.34 18.78
N THR A 673 -43.73 45.55 18.05
CA THR A 673 -43.37 46.84 17.43
C THR A 673 -43.26 46.79 15.89
N GLY A 674 -43.46 45.62 15.27
CA GLY A 674 -43.40 45.43 13.81
C GLY A 674 -44.73 45.62 13.05
N LEU A 675 -44.69 45.43 11.72
CA LEU A 675 -45.84 45.59 10.82
C LEU A 675 -46.64 44.28 10.69
N LEU A 676 -47.94 44.30 11.02
CA LEU A 676 -48.87 43.20 10.79
C LEU A 676 -49.68 43.44 9.51
N ARG A 677 -49.60 42.52 8.53
CA ARG A 677 -50.47 42.53 7.35
C ARG A 677 -51.38 41.30 7.36
N LEU A 678 -52.68 41.56 7.35
CA LEU A 678 -53.73 40.53 7.26
C LEU A 678 -54.14 40.34 5.80
N GLY A 679 -54.32 39.10 5.37
CA GLY A 679 -54.90 38.72 4.08
C GLY A 679 -56.34 39.22 3.90
N GLU A 680 -56.85 39.18 2.66
CA GLU A 680 -58.09 39.85 2.25
C GLU A 680 -59.38 39.19 2.79
N ALA A 681 -59.34 38.08 3.54
CA ALA A 681 -60.55 37.51 4.16
C ALA A 681 -60.34 36.73 5.49
N SER A 682 -61.16 37.06 6.49
CA SER A 682 -61.52 36.24 7.68
C SER A 682 -60.46 35.93 8.76
N SER A 683 -59.26 36.51 8.74
CA SER A 683 -58.28 36.33 9.82
C SER A 683 -58.65 37.14 11.08
N THR A 684 -58.59 36.51 12.25
CA THR A 684 -58.84 37.15 13.56
C THR A 684 -57.53 37.29 14.33
N VAL A 685 -57.28 38.46 14.90
CA VAL A 685 -56.12 38.72 15.74
C VAL A 685 -56.64 39.10 17.12
N ASP A 686 -56.33 38.29 18.13
CA ASP A 686 -56.52 38.66 19.53
C ASP A 686 -55.19 39.21 20.05
N VAL A 687 -55.17 40.42 20.60
CA VAL A 687 -53.96 41.15 21.03
C VAL A 687 -53.95 41.31 22.54
#